data_AF-A0A2T5IHA5-F1
#
_entry.id   AF-A0A2T5IHA5-F1
#
_cell.length_a   1.000
_cell.length_b   1.000
_cell.length_c   1.000
_cell.angle_alpha   90.00
_cell.angle_beta   90.00
_cell.angle_gamma   90.00
#
_symmetry.space_group_name_H-M   'P 1'
#
loop_
_entity.id
_entity.type
_entity.pdbx_description
1 polymer ?
#
loop_
_entity_poly.entity_id
_entity_poly.type
_entity_poly.pdbx_seq_one_letter_code
_entity_poly.pdbx_strand_id
1 'polypeptide(L)'
;MANCCNIQRAARHKLIGVPRMRTKRRKDEKRQHQAELVAVQEKQVAVEEQERITKQLAETELKAAKEREMAAETLAAEQQQAVQGLLKRKRQLQAAVVIVLIALGWAIERYSDAKNSKKKVQATLAATDFREAQRYYQSHNTHYALAHLAQAVRLDPEGTSSRTLLVNLLQQKRWFLPVEIFRHEGGVESVQFSTDGTKVVTASGDNTARLWNAATGAPLGEPLRHEGKVESAQFSQDGTKVVTASENTARLWNAATGVPLGEPMRHEGKVESAQFSQDGTKVVTASLDNTAWLWDAATGAPLGEPLKHEGGVESAQFSQDGTKVVTASENTARLWNAATGVLLGVPMRHEGKVESAQFSPDGTKVVTASGDNTARLWDAATGAPLGEPMKHEGGVESAQFSQDGTKVVTAAEDKTARLWDAATGVPLGEPMKHEGKVESAQFSPDGTKVVTASVDSTARLWNAATGMPLGEPMKHEGKVESAQFSPDGTKVVTASVDNTARLWDAKTGPPLGEPMRHEGWVWSAQFSPDGTKVVTASVDNTARLWKAATGAPLGEPLRHEGWVWSAQFSQDGTKVVTASENTARLWNAATGVPLGEPMRHEGWVLSAQFSQDGTKVVTASVDSTARLWDAKTAAPLGEPLRHEGEVWSAQFSQDGTKVVTASENTARLWDAATGVPLGEPMRHEGWVKSAQFSQDGTKVVTASGDNTARLWDAATGAPLGEPLRHEDRVESAQFSPDGTKVVTASGDNTARLWDAETGAPLGEPLRHEGWVWSAQFSQDGTKVVTASLDNTARLWDTGLVIQDNKDLLPVLAEVIGGRQLNELGAIESFKDQIGQLNELRKQTTNAPLEEPTAESFIRWFLSDPWDRPISPLSELTVPDYIHQQIDAGRRDQVEQEFPDHPLLRQQHAKD
;
A
#
# COMPACT_ATOMS: atom_id res chain seq x y z
N MET A 1 33.79 54.93 -18.97
CA MET A 1 33.79 55.83 -20.15
C MET A 1 34.85 56.90 -19.94
N ALA A 2 35.47 57.35 -21.04
CA ALA A 2 36.27 58.58 -21.31
C ALA A 2 36.31 59.73 -20.26
N ASN A 3 37.29 60.65 -20.21
CA ASN A 3 38.62 60.86 -20.84
C ASN A 3 39.27 62.07 -20.09
N CYS A 4 40.56 62.10 -19.75
CA CYS A 4 41.75 62.50 -20.55
C CYS A 4 42.03 64.03 -20.68
N CYS A 5 43.24 64.47 -20.27
CA CYS A 5 43.98 65.70 -20.70
C CYS A 5 43.39 67.10 -20.36
N ASN A 6 44.10 68.25 -20.30
CA ASN A 6 45.50 68.70 -20.56
C ASN A 6 45.78 69.99 -19.69
N ILE A 7 46.95 70.26 -19.07
CA ILE A 7 48.29 70.70 -19.55
C ILE A 7 48.46 72.23 -19.85
N GLN A 8 49.46 72.86 -19.17
CA GLN A 8 50.19 74.14 -19.48
C GLN A 8 49.47 75.52 -19.30
N ARG A 9 50.14 76.69 -19.15
CA ARG A 9 51.59 77.06 -19.17
C ARG A 9 51.96 78.31 -18.34
N ALA A 10 53.27 78.48 -18.15
CA ALA A 10 54.03 79.49 -17.41
C ALA A 10 53.88 81.00 -17.75
N ALA A 11 53.98 81.82 -16.69
CA ALA A 11 54.81 83.02 -16.46
C ALA A 11 55.40 83.87 -17.63
N ARG A 12 55.48 85.21 -17.42
CA ARG A 12 56.78 85.97 -17.35
C ARG A 12 56.70 87.50 -17.07
N HIS A 13 57.76 88.00 -16.39
CA HIS A 13 58.36 89.36 -16.32
C HIS A 13 57.51 90.60 -15.97
N LYS A 14 57.88 91.54 -15.06
CA LYS A 14 59.15 92.23 -14.62
C LYS A 14 59.39 93.62 -15.26
N LEU A 15 59.50 94.64 -14.38
CA LEU A 15 60.55 95.70 -14.27
C LEU A 15 60.40 97.15 -14.87
N ILE A 16 60.59 98.12 -13.95
CA ILE A 16 61.38 99.40 -14.00
C ILE A 16 60.75 100.78 -14.39
N GLY A 17 60.96 101.79 -13.49
CA GLY A 17 61.33 103.20 -13.80
C GLY A 17 60.20 104.25 -13.83
N VAL A 18 60.01 105.25 -12.93
CA VAL A 18 60.85 106.01 -11.94
C VAL A 18 61.84 107.02 -12.60
N PRO A 19 62.11 108.27 -12.12
CA PRO A 19 61.30 109.28 -11.38
C PRO A 19 61.44 110.78 -11.89
N ARG A 20 60.65 111.70 -11.32
CA ARG A 20 60.72 113.20 -11.27
C ARG A 20 59.90 113.69 -10.03
N MET A 21 59.89 114.89 -9.43
CA MET A 21 60.67 116.17 -9.30
C MET A 21 60.09 116.85 -8.00
N ARG A 22 60.67 117.74 -7.16
CA ARG A 22 61.51 118.99 -7.22
C ARG A 22 60.77 120.25 -7.76
N THR A 23 60.79 121.47 -7.16
CA THR A 23 61.33 121.99 -5.86
C THR A 23 60.94 123.46 -5.56
N LYS A 24 61.18 123.89 -4.29
CA LYS A 24 61.62 125.23 -3.80
C LYS A 24 60.77 126.50 -4.09
N ARG A 25 60.16 127.02 -3.03
CA ARG A 25 60.23 128.46 -2.69
C ARG A 25 61.55 128.67 -1.91
N ARG A 26 62.35 129.71 -2.24
CA ARG A 26 63.62 130.08 -1.55
C ARG A 26 63.39 130.23 -0.03
N LYS A 27 64.34 129.93 0.89
CA LYS A 27 65.78 130.30 0.93
C LYS A 27 66.61 129.27 1.78
N ASP A 28 67.89 129.56 2.02
CA ASP A 28 68.81 128.97 3.04
C ASP A 28 69.67 127.73 2.69
N GLU A 29 70.66 127.97 1.82
CA GLU A 29 71.71 127.05 1.37
C GLU A 29 72.85 126.85 2.39
N LYS A 30 72.53 126.57 3.66
CA LYS A 30 73.50 126.13 4.69
C LYS A 30 73.30 124.70 5.23
N ARG A 31 72.25 123.98 4.80
CA ARG A 31 72.00 122.57 5.18
C ARG A 31 72.41 121.53 4.13
N GLN A 32 72.77 121.92 2.90
CA GLN A 32 72.93 120.96 1.79
C GLN A 32 74.21 120.10 1.85
N HIS A 33 75.24 120.47 2.62
CA HIS A 33 76.48 119.66 2.69
C HIS A 33 76.43 118.52 3.72
N GLN A 34 75.47 118.53 4.64
CA GLN A 34 75.30 117.48 5.66
C GLN A 34 74.23 116.43 5.27
N ALA A 35 73.41 116.72 4.26
CA ALA A 35 72.32 115.85 3.81
C ALA A 35 72.79 114.69 2.88
N GLU A 36 73.94 114.82 2.24
CA GLU A 36 74.42 113.84 1.25
C GLU A 36 75.13 112.64 1.91
N LEU A 37 75.72 112.84 3.10
CA LEU A 37 76.24 111.79 3.98
C LEU A 37 75.14 110.93 4.61
N VAL A 38 74.02 111.56 5.03
CA VAL A 38 72.89 110.85 5.65
C VAL A 38 72.17 109.94 4.66
N ALA A 39 72.00 110.37 3.40
CA ALA A 39 71.26 109.61 2.38
C ALA A 39 71.93 108.29 1.93
N VAL A 40 73.23 108.12 2.16
CA VAL A 40 73.93 106.83 1.96
C VAL A 40 73.69 105.91 3.15
N GLN A 41 73.74 106.46 4.37
CA GLN A 41 73.63 105.72 5.62
C GLN A 41 72.21 105.18 5.86
N GLU A 42 71.16 105.97 5.55
CA GLU A 42 69.75 105.53 5.62
C GLU A 42 69.43 104.37 4.66
N LYS A 43 70.03 104.35 3.46
CA LYS A 43 69.85 103.24 2.51
C LYS A 43 70.49 101.93 2.95
N GLN A 44 71.59 102.01 3.71
CA GLN A 44 72.29 100.81 4.17
C GLN A 44 71.53 100.16 5.34
N VAL A 45 71.02 100.98 6.27
CA VAL A 45 70.14 100.53 7.37
C VAL A 45 68.84 99.90 6.84
N ALA A 46 68.19 100.50 5.84
CA ALA A 46 66.93 99.98 5.30
C ALA A 46 67.05 98.58 4.67
N VAL A 47 68.21 98.22 4.10
CA VAL A 47 68.45 96.87 3.54
C VAL A 47 68.67 95.85 4.66
N GLU A 48 69.49 96.18 5.67
CA GLU A 48 69.73 95.29 6.82
C GLU A 48 68.46 95.05 7.66
N GLU A 49 67.60 96.07 7.81
CA GLU A 49 66.31 95.93 8.50
C GLU A 49 65.34 95.04 7.70
N GLN A 50 65.31 95.16 6.37
CA GLN A 50 64.44 94.35 5.52
C GLN A 50 64.91 92.87 5.43
N GLU A 51 66.22 92.60 5.48
CA GLU A 51 66.76 91.25 5.68
C GLU A 51 66.44 90.68 7.07
N ARG A 52 66.51 91.50 8.15
CA ARG A 52 66.08 91.06 9.49
C ARG A 52 64.60 90.68 9.53
N ILE A 53 63.72 91.51 8.97
CA ILE A 53 62.28 91.25 8.96
C ILE A 53 61.95 89.98 8.15
N THR A 54 62.53 89.81 6.97
CA THR A 54 62.30 88.61 6.14
C THR A 54 62.85 87.33 6.79
N LYS A 55 63.99 87.41 7.49
CA LYS A 55 64.53 86.28 8.25
C LYS A 55 63.70 85.91 9.46
N GLN A 56 63.23 86.90 10.24
CA GLN A 56 62.31 86.66 11.35
C GLN A 56 60.98 86.06 10.87
N LEU A 57 60.43 86.54 9.75
CA LEU A 57 59.19 85.98 9.19
C LEU A 57 59.35 84.49 8.85
N ALA A 58 60.44 84.13 8.14
CA ALA A 58 60.75 82.74 7.80
C ALA A 58 60.98 81.85 9.04
N GLU A 59 61.63 82.36 10.09
CA GLU A 59 61.80 81.64 11.37
C GLU A 59 60.45 81.43 12.08
N THR A 60 59.53 82.41 12.05
CA THR A 60 58.18 82.26 12.62
C THR A 60 57.30 81.30 11.82
N GLU A 61 57.34 81.32 10.50
CA GLU A 61 56.60 80.37 9.66
C GLU A 61 57.12 78.94 9.82
N LEU A 62 58.44 78.74 9.90
CA LEU A 62 59.04 77.43 10.17
C LEU A 62 58.64 76.88 11.55
N LYS A 63 58.52 77.74 12.57
CA LYS A 63 58.05 77.34 13.90
C LYS A 63 56.57 76.96 13.88
N ALA A 64 55.72 77.76 13.26
CA ALA A 64 54.28 77.47 13.10
C ALA A 64 54.03 76.21 12.25
N ALA A 65 54.87 75.93 11.25
CA ALA A 65 54.80 74.70 10.47
C ALA A 65 55.11 73.46 11.33
N LYS A 66 56.19 73.49 12.13
CA LYS A 66 56.55 72.39 13.04
C LYS A 66 55.52 72.16 14.14
N GLU A 67 54.92 73.23 14.68
CA GLU A 67 53.84 73.13 15.67
C GLU A 67 52.57 72.50 15.06
N ARG A 68 52.24 72.79 13.79
CA ARG A 68 51.14 72.13 13.06
C ARG A 68 51.43 70.68 12.73
N GLU A 69 52.66 70.34 12.35
CA GLU A 69 53.10 68.97 12.06
C GLU A 69 52.98 68.09 13.31
N MET A 70 53.53 68.54 14.45
CA MET A 70 53.42 67.85 15.73
C MET A 70 51.96 67.70 16.20
N ALA A 71 51.12 68.74 16.02
CA ALA A 71 49.69 68.65 16.34
C ALA A 71 48.96 67.61 15.47
N ALA A 72 49.27 67.54 14.18
CA ALA A 72 48.71 66.54 13.27
C ALA A 72 49.13 65.11 13.63
N GLU A 73 50.39 64.89 14.02
CA GLU A 73 50.87 63.59 14.51
C GLU A 73 50.16 63.17 15.80
N THR A 74 49.98 64.08 16.76
CA THR A 74 49.24 63.76 18.00
C THR A 74 47.77 63.39 17.74
N LEU A 75 47.08 64.11 16.85
CA LEU A 75 45.70 63.81 16.47
C LEU A 75 45.58 62.45 15.76
N ALA A 76 46.55 62.11 14.89
CA ALA A 76 46.60 60.81 14.23
C ALA A 76 46.81 59.66 15.23
N ALA A 77 47.66 59.84 16.24
CA ALA A 77 47.90 58.86 17.30
C ALA A 77 46.64 58.62 18.16
N GLU A 78 45.91 59.68 18.54
CA GLU A 78 44.65 59.57 19.28
C GLU A 78 43.57 58.83 18.46
N GLN A 79 43.41 59.17 17.17
CA GLN A 79 42.49 58.45 16.27
C GLN A 79 42.86 56.96 16.14
N GLN A 80 44.15 56.64 16.03
CA GLN A 80 44.61 55.25 15.93
C GLN A 80 44.32 54.45 17.21
N GLN A 81 44.47 55.05 18.40
CA GLN A 81 44.07 54.41 19.67
C GLN A 81 42.54 54.21 19.77
N ALA A 82 41.73 55.20 19.37
CA ALA A 82 40.28 55.08 19.40
C ALA A 82 39.77 53.93 18.50
N VAL A 83 40.32 53.78 17.29
CA VAL A 83 39.99 52.68 16.36
C VAL A 83 40.41 51.32 16.93
N GLN A 84 41.59 51.21 17.53
CA GLN A 84 42.03 49.98 18.22
C GLN A 84 41.07 49.60 19.37
N GLY A 85 40.61 50.58 20.15
CA GLY A 85 39.63 50.37 21.23
C GLY A 85 38.28 49.83 20.73
N LEU A 86 37.77 50.38 19.62
CA LEU A 86 36.54 49.91 18.99
C LEU A 86 36.68 48.48 18.42
N LEU A 87 37.79 48.18 17.75
CA LEU A 87 38.07 46.82 17.23
C LEU A 87 38.18 45.78 18.35
N LYS A 88 38.78 46.14 19.49
CA LYS A 88 38.85 45.26 20.68
C LYS A 88 37.46 44.96 21.24
N ARG A 89 36.60 45.99 21.42
CA ARG A 89 35.20 45.82 21.85
C ARG A 89 34.39 44.98 20.87
N LYS A 90 34.55 45.19 19.55
CA LYS A 90 33.88 44.39 18.51
C LYS A 90 34.25 42.90 18.60
N ARG A 91 35.53 42.57 18.78
CA ARG A 91 35.99 41.17 18.97
C ARG A 91 35.42 40.54 20.25
N GLN A 92 35.35 41.29 21.35
CA GLN A 92 34.75 40.81 22.60
C GLN A 92 33.24 40.53 22.46
N LEU A 93 32.50 41.41 21.79
CA LEU A 93 31.08 41.19 21.47
C LEU A 93 30.86 39.97 20.57
N GLN A 94 31.67 39.80 19.52
CA GLN A 94 31.60 38.62 18.64
C GLN A 94 31.88 37.31 19.40
N ALA A 95 32.88 37.29 20.28
CA ALA A 95 33.16 36.12 21.13
C ALA A 95 32.00 35.79 22.08
N ALA A 96 31.39 36.82 22.70
CA ALA A 96 30.23 36.62 23.57
C ALA A 96 29.01 36.04 22.81
N VAL A 97 28.73 36.52 21.59
CA VAL A 97 27.65 35.98 20.75
C VAL A 97 27.88 34.50 20.39
N VAL A 98 29.12 34.12 20.05
CA VAL A 98 29.45 32.71 19.76
C VAL A 98 29.24 31.81 20.98
N ILE A 99 29.64 32.26 22.18
CA ILE A 99 29.41 31.50 23.43
C ILE A 99 27.91 31.32 23.71
N VAL A 100 27.09 32.36 23.50
CA VAL A 100 25.63 32.28 23.66
C VAL A 100 25.01 31.29 22.67
N LEU A 101 25.46 31.27 21.40
CA LEU A 101 24.96 30.32 20.40
C LEU A 101 25.32 28.86 20.73
N ILE A 102 26.54 28.60 21.22
CA ILE A 102 26.95 27.24 21.67
C ILE A 102 26.10 26.79 22.86
N ALA A 103 25.88 27.66 23.84
CA ALA A 103 25.03 27.36 25.00
C ALA A 103 23.57 27.09 24.61
N LEU A 104 23.04 27.82 23.61
CA LEU A 104 21.70 27.60 23.08
C LEU A 104 21.59 26.24 22.36
N GLY A 105 22.60 25.85 21.58
CA GLY A 105 22.66 24.53 20.93
C GLY A 105 22.62 23.38 21.94
N TRP A 106 23.47 23.42 22.97
CA TRP A 106 23.48 22.42 24.05
C TRP A 106 22.15 22.35 24.82
N ALA A 107 21.44 23.46 24.97
CA ALA A 107 20.12 23.47 25.60
C ALA A 107 19.05 22.79 24.73
N ILE A 108 19.11 22.96 23.41
CA ILE A 108 18.19 22.33 22.44
C ILE A 108 18.43 20.81 22.39
N GLU A 109 19.68 20.37 22.28
CA GLU A 109 20.07 18.95 22.21
C GLU A 109 19.63 18.18 23.49
N ARG A 110 19.91 18.75 24.66
CA ARG A 110 19.49 18.17 25.95
C ARG A 110 17.96 18.14 26.12
N TYR A 111 17.24 19.08 25.50
CA TYR A 111 15.77 19.08 25.47
C TYR A 111 15.21 17.97 24.56
N SER A 112 15.82 17.73 23.38
CA SER A 112 15.42 16.61 22.52
C SER A 112 15.68 15.25 23.16
N ASP A 113 16.84 15.06 23.82
CA ASP A 113 17.18 13.77 24.44
C ASP A 113 16.25 13.41 25.60
N ALA A 114 15.89 14.40 26.43
CA ALA A 114 14.92 14.23 27.51
C ALA A 114 13.52 13.87 26.96
N LYS A 115 13.10 14.52 25.85
CA LYS A 115 11.82 14.23 25.18
C LYS A 115 11.81 12.82 24.58
N ASN A 116 12.87 12.41 23.90
CA ASN A 116 12.98 11.08 23.29
C ASN A 116 13.05 9.96 24.33
N SER A 117 13.80 10.17 25.41
CA SER A 117 13.90 9.21 26.53
C SER A 117 12.54 9.00 27.21
N LYS A 118 11.78 10.07 27.43
CA LYS A 118 10.42 9.98 27.99
C LYS A 118 9.50 9.16 27.08
N LYS A 119 9.47 9.45 25.77
CA LYS A 119 8.63 8.72 24.80
C LYS A 119 8.96 7.21 24.77
N LYS A 120 10.24 6.84 24.85
CA LYS A 120 10.68 5.43 24.83
C LYS A 120 10.22 4.65 26.08
N VAL A 121 10.25 5.26 27.26
CA VAL A 121 9.73 4.64 28.50
C VAL A 121 8.22 4.45 28.43
N GLN A 122 7.48 5.45 27.94
CA GLN A 122 6.02 5.38 27.80
C GLN A 122 5.58 4.25 26.85
N ALA A 123 6.21 4.13 25.67
CA ALA A 123 5.94 3.05 24.72
C ALA A 123 6.23 1.65 25.30
N THR A 124 7.31 1.49 26.08
CA THR A 124 7.65 0.21 26.72
C THR A 124 6.60 -0.22 27.75
N LEU A 125 6.02 0.74 28.49
CA LEU A 125 4.95 0.47 29.45
C LEU A 125 3.64 0.14 28.74
N ALA A 126 3.27 0.89 27.70
CA ALA A 126 2.08 0.61 26.88
C ALA A 126 2.12 -0.80 26.25
N ALA A 127 3.27 -1.24 25.73
CA ALA A 127 3.46 -2.59 25.20
C ALA A 127 3.46 -3.70 26.28
N THR A 128 3.56 -3.33 27.56
CA THR A 128 3.39 -4.25 28.70
C THR A 128 1.92 -4.36 29.08
N ASP A 129 1.24 -3.21 29.27
CA ASP A 129 -0.20 -3.14 29.53
C ASP A 129 -1.03 -3.81 28.42
N PHE A 130 -0.64 -3.65 27.14
CA PHE A 130 -1.29 -4.34 26.02
C PHE A 130 -1.18 -5.88 26.10
N ARG A 131 -0.02 -6.41 26.48
CA ARG A 131 0.18 -7.86 26.66
C ARG A 131 -0.56 -8.40 27.88
N GLU A 132 -0.70 -7.64 28.96
CA GLU A 132 -1.57 -8.03 30.08
C GLU A 132 -3.05 -7.99 29.66
N ALA A 133 -3.48 -6.99 28.90
CA ALA A 133 -4.82 -6.94 28.33
C ALA A 133 -5.11 -8.13 27.39
N GLN A 134 -4.19 -8.52 26.52
CA GLN A 134 -4.34 -9.71 25.66
C GLN A 134 -4.47 -11.00 26.50
N ARG A 135 -3.68 -11.16 27.57
CA ARG A 135 -3.84 -12.30 28.50
C ARG A 135 -5.19 -12.29 29.21
N TYR A 136 -5.64 -11.13 29.69
CA TYR A 136 -6.96 -11.00 30.30
C TYR A 136 -8.08 -11.24 29.27
N TYR A 137 -7.91 -10.83 28.02
CA TYR A 137 -8.86 -11.09 26.94
C TYR A 137 -8.97 -12.59 26.61
N GLN A 138 -7.85 -13.28 26.37
CA GLN A 138 -7.81 -14.75 26.22
C GLN A 138 -8.44 -15.45 27.43
N SER A 139 -8.24 -14.89 28.63
CA SER A 139 -8.86 -15.35 29.88
C SER A 139 -10.29 -14.85 30.12
N HIS A 140 -10.98 -14.32 29.09
CA HIS A 140 -12.38 -13.83 29.11
C HIS A 140 -12.69 -12.74 30.16
N ASN A 141 -11.66 -12.04 30.64
CA ASN A 141 -11.72 -11.04 31.70
C ASN A 141 -11.85 -9.61 31.15
N THR A 142 -12.90 -9.37 30.35
CA THR A 142 -13.10 -8.13 29.55
C THR A 142 -12.97 -6.84 30.36
N HIS A 143 -13.48 -6.77 31.59
CA HIS A 143 -13.39 -5.58 32.45
C HIS A 143 -11.95 -5.20 32.83
N TYR A 144 -11.08 -6.19 32.99
CA TYR A 144 -9.65 -5.97 33.27
C TYR A 144 -8.88 -5.65 31.99
N ALA A 145 -9.21 -6.31 30.87
CA ALA A 145 -8.67 -5.96 29.55
C ALA A 145 -9.00 -4.49 29.18
N LEU A 146 -10.24 -4.03 29.38
CA LEU A 146 -10.64 -2.63 29.14
C LEU A 146 -9.84 -1.63 29.99
N ALA A 147 -9.51 -1.96 31.25
CA ALA A 147 -8.70 -1.09 32.11
C ALA A 147 -7.25 -0.98 31.63
N HIS A 148 -6.57 -2.11 31.39
CA HIS A 148 -5.21 -2.11 30.85
C HIS A 148 -5.14 -1.46 29.46
N LEU A 149 -6.15 -1.65 28.61
CA LEU A 149 -6.22 -0.97 27.31
C LEU A 149 -6.44 0.54 27.45
N ALA A 150 -7.29 0.99 28.38
CA ALA A 150 -7.47 2.41 28.64
C ALA A 150 -6.16 3.10 29.06
N GLN A 151 -5.36 2.42 29.90
CA GLN A 151 -4.02 2.92 30.25
C GLN A 151 -3.01 2.80 29.10
N ALA A 152 -2.99 1.69 28.36
CA ALA A 152 -2.11 1.53 27.20
C ALA A 152 -2.34 2.65 26.15
N VAL A 153 -3.60 2.99 25.89
CA VAL A 153 -3.99 4.10 24.99
C VAL A 153 -3.62 5.48 25.58
N ARG A 154 -3.69 5.70 26.91
CA ARG A 154 -3.16 6.94 27.51
C ARG A 154 -1.64 7.04 27.48
N LEU A 155 -0.92 5.92 27.54
CA LEU A 155 0.54 5.87 27.62
C LEU A 155 1.21 6.01 26.26
N ASP A 156 0.68 5.32 25.24
CA ASP A 156 1.01 5.56 23.84
C ASP A 156 -0.26 5.95 23.06
N PRO A 157 -0.62 7.26 23.06
CA PRO A 157 -1.77 7.76 22.32
C PRO A 157 -1.68 7.48 20.81
N GLU A 158 -0.49 7.28 20.24
CA GLU A 158 -0.33 6.97 18.82
C GLU A 158 -0.48 5.46 18.53
N GLY A 159 -0.45 4.59 19.54
CA GLY A 159 -0.49 3.14 19.37
C GLY A 159 -1.84 2.63 18.83
N THR A 160 -1.83 1.96 17.67
CA THR A 160 -3.07 1.54 16.99
C THR A 160 -3.64 0.23 17.52
N SER A 161 -2.83 -0.81 17.77
CA SER A 161 -3.32 -2.13 18.23
C SER A 161 -4.07 -2.06 19.57
N SER A 162 -3.60 -1.27 20.54
CA SER A 162 -4.32 -1.04 21.80
C SER A 162 -5.67 -0.33 21.58
N ARG A 163 -5.75 0.58 20.61
CA ARG A 163 -7.01 1.27 20.25
C ARG A 163 -7.96 0.31 19.53
N THR A 164 -7.51 -0.45 18.53
CA THR A 164 -8.36 -1.41 17.82
C THR A 164 -8.90 -2.50 18.76
N LEU A 165 -8.06 -3.07 19.62
CA LEU A 165 -8.55 -4.06 20.60
C LEU A 165 -9.52 -3.44 21.61
N LEU A 166 -9.29 -2.19 22.07
CA LEU A 166 -10.22 -1.50 22.97
C LEU A 166 -11.59 -1.25 22.32
N VAL A 167 -11.61 -0.80 21.06
CA VAL A 167 -12.85 -0.55 20.31
C VAL A 167 -13.58 -1.87 20.03
N ASN A 168 -12.87 -2.93 19.62
CA ASN A 168 -13.45 -4.27 19.43
C ASN A 168 -14.12 -4.77 20.72
N LEU A 169 -13.48 -4.65 21.89
CA LEU A 169 -14.06 -5.07 23.18
C LEU A 169 -15.26 -4.21 23.61
N LEU A 170 -15.28 -2.92 23.28
CA LEU A 170 -16.44 -2.05 23.52
C LEU A 170 -17.62 -2.36 22.58
N GLN A 171 -17.35 -2.88 21.37
CA GLN A 171 -18.35 -3.31 20.40
C GLN A 171 -18.87 -4.75 20.63
N GLN A 172 -18.13 -5.60 21.36
CA GLN A 172 -18.32 -7.05 21.51
C GLN A 172 -19.68 -7.53 22.10
N LYS A 173 -20.61 -6.62 22.40
CA LYS A 173 -21.99 -6.92 22.84
C LYS A 173 -23.08 -6.32 21.95
N ARG A 174 -22.74 -5.72 20.82
CA ARG A 174 -23.73 -5.20 19.85
C ARG A 174 -23.37 -5.61 18.43
N TRP A 175 -23.90 -6.79 18.14
CA TRP A 175 -24.32 -7.22 16.82
C TRP A 175 -23.32 -7.12 15.71
N PHE A 176 -22.87 -8.32 15.48
CA PHE A 176 -22.48 -8.83 14.22
C PHE A 176 -23.72 -9.57 13.62
N LEU A 177 -24.94 -8.96 13.60
CA LEU A 177 -26.28 -9.54 13.23
C LEU A 177 -26.78 -9.05 11.84
N PRO A 178 -26.81 -9.90 10.77
CA PRO A 178 -25.06 -9.76 10.02
C PRO A 178 -24.89 -8.40 9.24
N VAL A 179 -25.89 -7.85 8.46
CA VAL A 179 -25.88 -6.83 7.33
C VAL A 179 -26.22 -7.33 5.86
N GLU A 180 -25.49 -7.13 4.73
CA GLU A 180 -26.06 -7.20 3.32
C GLU A 180 -25.59 -8.25 2.22
N ILE A 181 -26.37 -8.50 1.12
CA ILE A 181 -26.68 -9.87 0.51
C ILE A 181 -26.53 -10.08 -1.04
N PHE A 182 -26.46 -11.30 -1.68
CA PHE A 182 -26.17 -11.39 -3.15
C PHE A 182 -26.21 -12.74 -4.05
N ARG A 183 -27.28 -13.27 -4.75
CA ARG A 183 -27.58 -14.70 -5.25
C ARG A 183 -27.47 -15.26 -6.78
N HIS A 184 -27.18 -16.54 -7.13
CA HIS A 184 -26.70 -17.00 -8.51
C HIS A 184 -27.47 -18.10 -9.32
N GLU A 185 -26.84 -18.61 -10.38
CA GLU A 185 -26.93 -19.98 -10.88
C GLU A 185 -25.61 -20.83 -10.56
N GLY A 186 -24.52 -20.29 -9.96
CA GLY A 186 -23.28 -21.03 -9.55
C GLY A 186 -22.00 -20.18 -9.22
N GLY A 187 -20.73 -20.55 -9.55
CA GLY A 187 -19.49 -19.67 -9.44
C GLY A 187 -18.03 -20.29 -9.45
N VAL A 188 -16.82 -19.66 -9.24
CA VAL A 188 -16.18 -18.29 -9.28
C VAL A 188 -14.58 -18.15 -9.12
N GLU A 189 -13.75 -19.06 -8.55
CA GLU A 189 -12.32 -18.91 -7.96
C GLU A 189 -11.75 -17.50 -7.66
N SER A 190 -11.66 -16.63 -8.65
CA SER A 190 -10.94 -15.37 -8.51
C SER A 190 -11.76 -14.25 -7.89
N VAL A 191 -11.02 -13.28 -7.35
CA VAL A 191 -11.57 -12.21 -6.53
C VAL A 191 -10.59 -11.02 -6.47
N GLN A 192 -11.10 -9.79 -6.28
CA GLN A 192 -10.33 -8.54 -6.21
C GLN A 192 -11.20 -7.26 -6.15
N PHE A 193 -10.49 -6.17 -5.82
CA PHE A 193 -10.86 -4.78 -5.59
C PHE A 193 -9.80 -3.81 -6.13
N SER A 194 -10.09 -2.51 -6.32
CA SER A 194 -9.05 -1.53 -6.71
C SER A 194 -9.33 -0.10 -6.21
N THR A 195 -8.67 0.90 -6.77
CA THR A 195 -8.30 2.19 -6.14
C THR A 195 -9.40 3.19 -5.79
N ASP A 196 -10.62 3.03 -6.29
CA ASP A 196 -11.39 4.19 -6.75
C ASP A 196 -12.54 4.70 -5.85
N GLY A 197 -13.19 3.86 -5.05
CA GLY A 197 -14.29 4.27 -4.18
C GLY A 197 -15.71 4.29 -4.77
N THR A 198 -16.05 3.59 -5.88
CA THR A 198 -17.48 3.61 -6.37
C THR A 198 -18.15 2.39 -7.08
N LYS A 199 -17.49 1.31 -7.61
CA LYS A 199 -18.14 0.37 -8.60
C LYS A 199 -17.68 -1.15 -8.56
N VAL A 200 -18.30 -2.20 -9.21
CA VAL A 200 -18.19 -3.73 -8.98
C VAL A 200 -18.21 -4.83 -10.11
N VAL A 201 -17.85 -6.13 -9.88
CA VAL A 201 -18.25 -7.37 -10.68
C VAL A 201 -19.01 -8.56 -9.99
N THR A 202 -19.03 -9.85 -10.41
CA THR A 202 -17.99 -10.93 -10.33
C THR A 202 -18.06 -12.02 -11.43
N ALA A 203 -17.84 -13.32 -11.14
CA ALA A 203 -16.59 -13.94 -11.57
C ALA A 203 -16.55 -15.48 -11.74
N SER A 204 -17.67 -16.19 -11.87
CA SER A 204 -17.76 -17.33 -12.84
C SER A 204 -17.30 -18.76 -12.49
N GLY A 205 -18.14 -19.74 -12.85
CA GLY A 205 -17.93 -21.20 -12.92
C GLY A 205 -18.42 -21.81 -14.25
N ASP A 206 -18.72 -20.95 -15.24
CA ASP A 206 -19.89 -20.97 -16.11
C ASP A 206 -19.76 -20.17 -17.41
N ASN A 207 -18.65 -20.30 -18.07
CA ASN A 207 -18.25 -19.47 -19.17
C ASN A 207 -18.12 -17.91 -18.95
N THR A 208 -18.50 -17.24 -17.86
CA THR A 208 -18.81 -15.79 -17.89
C THR A 208 -17.90 -14.81 -17.09
N ALA A 209 -18.45 -13.61 -16.73
CA ALA A 209 -18.34 -12.72 -15.54
C ALA A 209 -19.40 -11.60 -15.68
N ARG A 210 -19.77 -10.89 -14.61
CA ARG A 210 -20.85 -9.89 -14.61
C ARG A 210 -20.70 -8.71 -13.62
N LEU A 211 -20.32 -7.58 -14.20
CA LEU A 211 -20.25 -6.22 -13.64
C LEU A 211 -21.51 -5.76 -12.86
N TRP A 212 -21.40 -5.00 -11.76
CA TRP A 212 -22.42 -4.05 -11.25
C TRP A 212 -21.67 -2.87 -10.52
N ASN A 213 -22.22 -1.95 -9.70
CA ASN A 213 -21.44 -0.83 -9.05
C ASN A 213 -21.28 -0.94 -7.49
N ALA A 214 -20.95 0.08 -6.68
CA ALA A 214 -21.04 0.03 -5.22
C ALA A 214 -22.34 0.63 -4.64
N ALA A 215 -22.40 0.77 -3.32
CA ALA A 215 -23.35 1.52 -2.47
C ALA A 215 -24.86 1.23 -2.61
N THR A 216 -25.28 0.30 -3.47
CA THR A 216 -26.67 0.32 -4.00
C THR A 216 -27.25 -0.99 -4.50
N GLY A 217 -26.43 -1.89 -5.02
CA GLY A 217 -27.01 -2.84 -5.95
C GLY A 217 -27.63 -2.18 -7.21
N ALA A 218 -26.97 -1.28 -7.96
CA ALA A 218 -27.33 -0.91 -9.35
C ALA A 218 -26.57 -1.73 -10.45
N PRO A 219 -27.22 -2.12 -11.58
CA PRO A 219 -26.69 -3.04 -12.60
C PRO A 219 -25.68 -2.43 -13.58
N LEU A 220 -24.82 -3.26 -14.20
CA LEU A 220 -23.90 -2.89 -15.29
C LEU A 220 -23.65 -4.05 -16.34
N GLY A 221 -23.98 -3.91 -17.64
CA GLY A 221 -23.60 -4.85 -18.74
C GLY A 221 -24.62 -5.92 -19.20
N GLU A 222 -24.87 -6.10 -20.51
CA GLU A 222 -25.56 -7.30 -21.10
C GLU A 222 -24.51 -8.29 -21.68
N PRO A 223 -24.89 -9.39 -22.39
CA PRO A 223 -23.93 -10.21 -23.19
C PRO A 223 -23.04 -9.76 -24.58
N LEU A 224 -22.07 -10.67 -24.08
CA LEU A 224 -20.60 -10.86 -23.96
C LEU A 224 -20.16 -12.34 -23.85
N ARG A 225 -20.73 -13.28 -24.62
CA ARG A 225 -20.21 -14.67 -24.61
C ARG A 225 -18.67 -14.72 -24.86
N HIS A 226 -18.00 -15.81 -24.57
CA HIS A 226 -16.55 -16.00 -24.84
C HIS A 226 -16.38 -17.38 -25.42
N GLU A 227 -15.18 -17.97 -25.38
CA GLU A 227 -15.07 -19.39 -25.22
C GLU A 227 -13.75 -20.01 -24.61
N GLY A 228 -13.77 -20.62 -23.36
CA GLY A 228 -13.02 -21.62 -22.49
C GLY A 228 -13.49 -21.81 -20.99
N LYS A 229 -12.74 -22.34 -19.99
CA LYS A 229 -13.07 -22.42 -18.52
C LYS A 229 -11.95 -22.02 -17.48
N VAL A 230 -12.17 -20.96 -16.67
CA VAL A 230 -11.26 -19.80 -16.28
C VAL A 230 -10.65 -19.76 -14.89
N GLU A 231 -9.39 -19.36 -14.67
CA GLU A 231 -8.80 -19.25 -13.31
C GLU A 231 -7.85 -18.02 -13.11
N SER A 232 -8.24 -17.06 -12.27
CA SER A 232 -7.91 -15.60 -12.25
C SER A 232 -8.52 -14.62 -13.29
N ALA A 233 -8.88 -13.43 -12.76
CA ALA A 233 -9.13 -12.18 -13.48
C ALA A 233 -8.85 -10.98 -12.57
N GLN A 234 -8.47 -9.82 -13.10
CA GLN A 234 -8.18 -8.66 -12.25
C GLN A 234 -8.11 -7.27 -12.93
N PHE A 235 -8.09 -6.26 -12.06
CA PHE A 235 -8.09 -4.83 -12.32
C PHE A 235 -6.78 -4.24 -12.80
N SER A 236 -6.90 -3.03 -13.33
CA SER A 236 -5.84 -2.03 -13.28
C SER A 236 -5.77 -1.37 -11.91
N GLN A 237 -5.07 -0.26 -11.80
CA GLN A 237 -5.20 0.61 -10.64
C GLN A 237 -5.28 2.11 -11.04
N ASP A 238 -5.55 2.42 -12.33
CA ASP A 238 -6.12 3.73 -12.75
C ASP A 238 -7.64 3.72 -12.81
N GLY A 239 -8.24 2.72 -13.46
CA GLY A 239 -9.43 3.08 -14.21
C GLY A 239 -9.91 2.09 -15.26
N THR A 240 -9.29 2.16 -16.43
CA THR A 240 -10.05 2.40 -17.66
C THR A 240 -10.00 1.19 -18.60
N LYS A 241 -10.19 0.01 -18.02
CA LYS A 241 -9.54 -1.28 -18.41
C LYS A 241 -9.92 -2.58 -17.44
N VAL A 242 -10.27 -4.89 -17.76
CA VAL A 242 -10.05 -6.26 -17.09
C VAL A 242 -9.30 -7.20 -18.03
N VAL A 243 -8.93 -8.42 -17.63
CA VAL A 243 -9.15 -9.63 -18.47
C VAL A 243 -9.03 -10.92 -17.61
N THR A 244 -8.92 -12.11 -18.20
CA THR A 244 -9.30 -13.44 -17.69
C THR A 244 -8.40 -14.57 -18.11
N ALA A 245 -8.55 -15.68 -17.39
CA ALA A 245 -7.96 -16.97 -17.69
C ALA A 245 -8.74 -17.94 -18.64
N SER A 246 -8.79 -19.30 -18.44
CA SER A 246 -9.65 -20.33 -19.14
C SER A 246 -9.36 -21.74 -19.80
N GLU A 247 -8.34 -22.51 -19.48
CA GLU A 247 -8.18 -23.89 -20.05
C GLU A 247 -7.97 -24.12 -21.60
N ASN A 248 -7.95 -23.13 -22.52
CA ASN A 248 -7.07 -23.16 -23.73
C ASN A 248 -6.32 -21.85 -24.14
N THR A 249 -6.70 -20.61 -23.75
CA THR A 249 -6.50 -19.36 -24.53
C THR A 249 -6.22 -17.94 -23.84
N ALA A 250 -6.89 -16.79 -24.15
CA ALA A 250 -6.94 -15.39 -23.52
C ALA A 250 -6.44 -13.97 -24.06
N ARG A 251 -7.15 -12.89 -23.62
CA ARG A 251 -7.76 -11.76 -24.41
C ARG A 251 -7.46 -10.29 -23.87
N LEU A 252 -7.94 -9.15 -24.45
CA LEU A 252 -7.78 -7.71 -23.94
C LEU A 252 -9.02 -6.81 -24.12
N TRP A 253 -9.15 -5.68 -23.37
CA TRP A 253 -10.18 -4.62 -23.57
C TRP A 253 -9.88 -3.20 -23.00
N ASN A 254 -10.75 -2.19 -23.23
CA ASN A 254 -10.60 -0.84 -22.65
C ASN A 254 -11.92 -0.05 -22.43
N ALA A 255 -11.92 0.83 -21.41
CA ALA A 255 -12.99 1.76 -21.05
C ALA A 255 -13.14 2.98 -21.97
N ALA A 256 -12.04 3.65 -22.28
CA ALA A 256 -11.99 5.01 -22.84
C ALA A 256 -12.85 5.24 -24.10
N THR A 257 -13.15 4.21 -24.91
CA THR A 257 -14.38 4.20 -25.73
C THR A 257 -15.10 2.85 -25.77
N GLY A 258 -14.52 1.84 -26.40
CA GLY A 258 -15.28 0.69 -26.94
C GLY A 258 -15.39 -0.54 -26.05
N VAL A 259 -14.48 -1.49 -26.20
CA VAL A 259 -14.72 -2.91 -26.55
C VAL A 259 -13.56 -3.73 -25.96
N PRO A 260 -13.38 -5.03 -26.28
CA PRO A 260 -12.05 -5.61 -26.43
C PRO A 260 -10.98 -4.69 -27.08
N LEU A 261 -9.69 -5.06 -27.14
CA LEU A 261 -8.71 -4.22 -27.84
C LEU A 261 -8.01 -4.76 -29.11
N GLY A 262 -7.79 -6.06 -29.39
CA GLY A 262 -6.92 -6.53 -30.53
C GLY A 262 -6.49 -7.97 -30.99
N GLU A 263 -5.35 -8.59 -30.58
CA GLU A 263 -4.98 -9.97 -30.97
C GLU A 263 -4.63 -10.88 -29.74
N PRO A 264 -5.08 -12.13 -29.72
CA PRO A 264 -5.02 -13.10 -28.61
C PRO A 264 -3.70 -13.81 -28.42
N MET A 265 -3.21 -14.09 -27.20
CA MET A 265 -2.01 -14.95 -27.10
C MET A 265 -2.22 -16.34 -27.70
N ARG A 266 -1.26 -17.29 -27.70
CA ARG A 266 -1.41 -18.69 -28.14
C ARG A 266 -0.07 -19.48 -27.88
N HIS A 267 -0.08 -20.62 -27.15
CA HIS A 267 1.02 -21.51 -26.66
C HIS A 267 0.87 -22.99 -27.12
N GLU A 268 0.60 -24.02 -26.27
CA GLU A 268 -0.22 -25.28 -26.43
C GLU A 268 -0.49 -25.99 -25.05
N GLY A 269 -1.26 -25.40 -24.10
CA GLY A 269 -1.58 -25.93 -22.72
C GLY A 269 -1.75 -24.97 -21.48
N LYS A 270 -2.37 -25.47 -20.37
CA LYS A 270 -3.12 -24.86 -19.21
C LYS A 270 -2.64 -23.60 -18.43
N VAL A 271 -3.57 -23.03 -17.60
CA VAL A 271 -3.52 -21.80 -16.75
C VAL A 271 -4.02 -21.94 -15.31
N GLU A 272 -3.47 -21.19 -14.34
CA GLU A 272 -4.12 -20.77 -13.07
C GLU A 272 -4.11 -19.28 -12.71
N SER A 273 -3.33 -18.37 -13.36
CA SER A 273 -3.22 -17.02 -12.77
C SER A 273 -2.81 -15.83 -13.65
N ALA A 274 -2.17 -14.85 -12.99
CA ALA A 274 -1.97 -13.44 -13.31
C ALA A 274 -1.81 -12.63 -11.99
N GLN A 275 -1.91 -11.28 -11.97
CA GLN A 275 -1.56 -10.45 -10.79
C GLN A 275 -0.75 -9.11 -11.03
N PHE A 276 -0.50 -8.20 -10.05
CA PHE A 276 -0.75 -6.76 -10.35
C PHE A 276 -0.11 -5.48 -9.72
N SER A 277 -0.29 -4.40 -10.52
CA SER A 277 0.48 -3.15 -10.69
C SER A 277 0.02 -1.84 -10.07
N GLN A 278 0.93 -0.84 -10.14
CA GLN A 278 0.73 0.56 -9.74
C GLN A 278 1.09 1.62 -10.86
N ASP A 279 1.54 1.18 -12.04
CA ASP A 279 1.67 1.91 -13.33
C ASP A 279 1.56 0.93 -14.52
N GLY A 280 1.84 -0.35 -14.25
CA GLY A 280 1.15 -1.47 -14.87
C GLY A 280 1.31 -1.56 -16.35
N THR A 281 2.54 -1.58 -16.85
CA THR A 281 2.81 -1.64 -18.28
C THR A 281 4.06 -2.48 -18.55
N LYS A 282 4.01 -3.72 -18.02
CA LYS A 282 5.04 -4.74 -17.74
C LYS A 282 4.31 -6.01 -17.25
N VAL A 283 4.66 -7.27 -17.56
CA VAL A 283 3.83 -8.50 -17.30
C VAL A 283 4.59 -9.82 -16.98
N VAL A 284 3.91 -10.91 -16.55
CA VAL A 284 4.29 -12.34 -16.72
C VAL A 284 3.14 -13.22 -17.25
N THR A 285 3.44 -14.47 -17.64
CA THR A 285 2.55 -15.62 -17.88
C THR A 285 3.33 -16.87 -18.29
N ALA A 286 3.23 -17.93 -17.50
CA ALA A 286 4.21 -19.02 -17.40
C ALA A 286 3.87 -20.23 -18.31
N SER A 287 4.17 -21.51 -18.01
CA SER A 287 3.30 -22.71 -18.30
C SER A 287 3.60 -24.17 -17.83
N LEU A 288 2.74 -25.12 -18.17
CA LEU A 288 2.97 -26.55 -18.13
C LEU A 288 3.84 -27.02 -19.37
N ASP A 289 4.86 -26.26 -19.89
CA ASP A 289 5.66 -26.50 -21.16
C ASP A 289 7.23 -26.27 -21.31
N ASN A 290 7.99 -25.66 -20.39
CA ASN A 290 9.39 -25.26 -20.57
C ASN A 290 9.33 -23.78 -20.94
N THR A 291 8.69 -23.29 -21.99
CA THR A 291 8.80 -21.88 -22.42
C THR A 291 8.00 -20.86 -21.57
N ALA A 292 8.34 -19.59 -21.65
CA ALA A 292 7.84 -18.48 -20.84
C ALA A 292 8.08 -17.20 -21.70
N TRP A 293 7.45 -16.04 -21.59
CA TRP A 293 7.90 -14.83 -22.36
C TRP A 293 7.57 -13.60 -21.52
N LEU A 294 8.44 -12.71 -21.02
CA LEU A 294 7.96 -11.35 -20.60
C LEU A 294 6.92 -10.74 -21.63
N TRP A 295 5.88 -9.94 -21.27
CA TRP A 295 4.78 -9.57 -22.23
C TRP A 295 4.33 -8.10 -22.26
N ASP A 296 3.85 -7.64 -23.44
CA ASP A 296 3.50 -6.23 -23.69
C ASP A 296 2.41 -5.65 -22.79
N ALA A 297 2.43 -4.33 -22.70
CA ALA A 297 1.32 -3.51 -22.29
C ALA A 297 0.56 -2.89 -23.47
N ALA A 298 1.17 -1.94 -24.17
CA ALA A 298 0.53 -1.12 -25.19
C ALA A 298 0.49 -1.74 -26.59
N THR A 299 1.13 -2.90 -26.84
CA THR A 299 1.06 -3.66 -28.10
C THR A 299 0.87 -5.18 -27.97
N GLY A 300 1.92 -6.02 -28.11
CA GLY A 300 1.96 -7.49 -28.00
C GLY A 300 3.28 -8.10 -28.47
N ALA A 301 4.13 -8.54 -27.54
CA ALA A 301 5.56 -8.40 -27.76
C ALA A 301 6.59 -9.38 -27.15
N PRO A 302 7.40 -10.03 -28.02
CA PRO A 302 8.86 -10.23 -27.97
C PRO A 302 9.78 -9.10 -27.27
N LEU A 303 10.77 -9.40 -26.36
CA LEU A 303 11.91 -8.65 -25.64
C LEU A 303 12.92 -9.53 -24.79
N GLY A 304 13.08 -10.85 -25.04
CA GLY A 304 14.22 -11.65 -24.53
C GLY A 304 13.94 -13.13 -24.23
N GLU A 305 14.96 -13.95 -24.11
CA GLU A 305 14.95 -15.40 -24.29
C GLU A 305 14.66 -16.23 -23.02
N PRO A 306 14.64 -17.61 -23.07
CA PRO A 306 14.10 -18.58 -22.11
C PRO A 306 14.17 -18.36 -20.59
N LEU A 307 13.96 -19.36 -19.74
CA LEU A 307 14.35 -19.34 -18.31
C LEU A 307 14.72 -20.76 -17.81
N LYS A 308 15.01 -21.69 -18.74
CA LYS A 308 15.53 -23.10 -18.70
C LYS A 308 15.28 -23.94 -17.41
N HIS A 309 14.28 -24.84 -17.42
CA HIS A 309 13.86 -25.75 -16.32
C HIS A 309 13.81 -27.26 -16.67
N GLU A 310 13.07 -28.06 -15.89
CA GLU A 310 12.77 -29.51 -16.07
C GLU A 310 11.34 -29.88 -15.53
N GLY A 311 10.35 -28.98 -15.60
CA GLY A 311 9.02 -28.99 -14.92
C GLY A 311 8.43 -27.54 -14.90
N GLY A 312 7.16 -27.03 -14.77
CA GLY A 312 5.75 -27.51 -14.84
C GLY A 312 4.66 -26.75 -14.03
N VAL A 313 4.02 -25.66 -14.49
CA VAL A 313 3.95 -24.41 -13.67
C VAL A 313 2.63 -23.64 -13.26
N GLU A 314 1.50 -24.22 -12.86
CA GLU A 314 0.30 -23.53 -12.23
C GLU A 314 0.18 -21.96 -12.17
N SER A 315 0.95 -21.19 -11.38
CA SER A 315 0.61 -19.81 -11.03
C SER A 315 1.59 -18.67 -11.45
N ALA A 316 1.56 -17.51 -10.75
CA ALA A 316 2.48 -16.33 -10.73
C ALA A 316 1.84 -15.10 -10.01
N GLN A 317 2.55 -13.95 -9.88
CA GLN A 317 2.02 -12.59 -9.69
C GLN A 317 2.92 -11.39 -10.21
N PHE A 318 2.87 -10.13 -9.65
CA PHE A 318 3.52 -8.83 -10.05
C PHE A 318 3.17 -7.56 -9.18
N SER A 319 3.94 -6.42 -9.19
CA SER A 319 3.63 -5.16 -8.39
C SER A 319 4.25 -3.73 -8.70
N GLN A 320 4.89 -2.98 -7.76
CA GLN A 320 5.01 -1.47 -7.70
C GLN A 320 6.32 -0.66 -8.05
N ASP A 321 7.55 -1.20 -8.15
CA ASP A 321 8.59 -0.73 -9.10
C ASP A 321 8.82 -1.76 -10.21
N GLY A 322 8.12 -2.86 -10.04
CA GLY A 322 8.38 -4.17 -10.57
C GLY A 322 9.82 -4.56 -10.85
N THR A 323 10.45 -5.24 -9.87
CA THR A 323 11.73 -5.95 -10.01
C THR A 323 11.83 -7.40 -9.45
N LYS A 324 11.13 -7.78 -8.37
CA LYS A 324 11.17 -9.08 -7.59
C LYS A 324 10.45 -10.31 -8.12
N VAL A 325 11.07 -11.46 -8.44
CA VAL A 325 10.45 -12.52 -9.27
C VAL A 325 10.39 -13.91 -8.58
N VAL A 326 9.58 -14.91 -9.02
CA VAL A 326 9.04 -15.93 -8.07
C VAL A 326 8.87 -17.44 -8.35
N THR A 327 9.63 -18.07 -9.24
CA THR A 327 9.27 -19.15 -10.21
C THR A 327 9.36 -20.68 -9.82
N ALA A 328 8.29 -21.31 -9.30
CA ALA A 328 8.21 -22.49 -8.38
C ALA A 328 8.53 -23.93 -8.86
N SER A 329 9.67 -24.59 -8.58
CA SER A 329 10.17 -25.66 -9.52
C SER A 329 10.74 -27.01 -8.95
N GLU A 330 10.04 -27.79 -8.12
CA GLU A 330 10.44 -29.14 -7.65
C GLU A 330 11.73 -29.29 -6.82
N ASN A 331 12.94 -29.16 -7.38
CA ASN A 331 14.18 -29.31 -6.61
C ASN A 331 14.59 -28.05 -5.76
N THR A 332 15.39 -27.05 -6.19
CA THR A 332 15.81 -25.88 -5.32
C THR A 332 15.10 -24.50 -5.43
N ALA A 333 15.62 -23.41 -6.08
CA ALA A 333 14.92 -22.13 -6.51
C ALA A 333 15.82 -20.91 -6.84
N ARG A 334 15.34 -19.74 -7.37
CA ARG A 334 16.10 -18.45 -7.54
C ARG A 334 15.50 -17.11 -6.96
N LEU A 335 15.75 -15.91 -7.50
CA LEU A 335 15.23 -14.57 -7.01
C LEU A 335 14.77 -13.72 -8.23
N TRP A 336 15.36 -14.03 -9.38
CA TRP A 336 14.89 -13.93 -10.76
C TRP A 336 14.60 -12.48 -11.24
N ASN A 337 14.38 -12.25 -12.55
CA ASN A 337 14.83 -11.01 -13.23
C ASN A 337 13.83 -10.24 -14.12
N ALA A 338 13.81 -8.91 -13.99
CA ALA A 338 12.90 -7.92 -14.57
C ALA A 338 13.22 -7.36 -15.98
N ALA A 339 14.46 -7.47 -16.46
CA ALA A 339 14.95 -6.69 -17.61
C ALA A 339 16.09 -7.33 -18.43
N THR A 340 16.75 -8.35 -17.90
CA THR A 340 17.89 -9.05 -18.52
C THR A 340 17.82 -10.59 -18.40
N GLY A 341 16.91 -11.14 -17.59
CA GLY A 341 16.63 -12.57 -17.44
C GLY A 341 17.72 -13.47 -16.81
N VAL A 342 18.31 -13.15 -15.63
CA VAL A 342 19.50 -13.86 -15.02
C VAL A 342 19.54 -13.87 -13.46
N LEU A 343 20.44 -14.46 -12.59
CA LEU A 343 21.92 -14.75 -12.57
C LEU A 343 22.70 -14.73 -11.15
N LEU A 344 22.13 -15.02 -9.94
CA LEU A 344 22.69 -14.81 -8.53
C LEU A 344 23.13 -16.02 -7.60
N GLY A 345 22.23 -16.56 -6.71
CA GLY A 345 22.44 -17.07 -5.31
C GLY A 345 21.95 -18.49 -4.94
N VAL A 346 22.08 -18.93 -3.65
CA VAL A 346 22.27 -20.33 -3.12
C VAL A 346 21.19 -20.81 -2.04
N PRO A 347 21.04 -22.11 -1.62
CA PRO A 347 19.75 -22.91 -1.51
C PRO A 347 18.90 -23.15 -0.20
N MET A 348 17.54 -23.06 -0.24
CA MET A 348 16.54 -23.62 0.75
C MET A 348 15.69 -24.82 0.21
N ARG A 349 14.42 -25.17 0.63
CA ARG A 349 13.47 -26.20 -0.02
C ARG A 349 12.15 -26.65 0.67
N HIS A 350 11.09 -27.04 -0.06
CA HIS A 350 9.84 -27.76 0.28
C HIS A 350 9.93 -29.33 0.06
N GLU A 351 8.88 -30.16 0.25
CA GLU A 351 8.84 -31.67 0.15
C GLU A 351 7.74 -32.30 -0.76
N GLY A 352 7.05 -31.58 -1.65
CA GLY A 352 6.06 -32.16 -2.61
C GLY A 352 5.66 -31.25 -3.79
N LYS A 353 4.77 -31.69 -4.72
CA LYS A 353 4.45 -31.19 -6.11
C LYS A 353 3.91 -29.74 -6.17
N VAL A 354 4.35 -28.83 -7.05
CA VAL A 354 4.81 -27.52 -6.50
C VAL A 354 4.10 -26.13 -6.73
N GLU A 355 2.93 -25.87 -7.36
CA GLU A 355 1.61 -25.19 -7.02
C GLU A 355 0.99 -23.62 -6.93
N SER A 356 0.60 -22.61 -5.98
CA SER A 356 0.91 -21.74 -4.63
C SER A 356 2.24 -20.82 -4.04
N ALA A 357 3.24 -19.88 -4.52
CA ALA A 357 3.71 -18.77 -5.68
C ALA A 357 2.96 -17.43 -6.61
N GLN A 358 1.88 -16.43 -6.50
CA GLN A 358 0.82 -15.60 -5.47
C GLN A 358 1.01 -14.94 -3.77
N PHE A 359 2.01 -14.16 -2.98
CA PHE A 359 3.45 -13.23 -3.01
C PHE A 359 3.66 -11.61 -3.17
N SER A 360 3.57 -10.78 -4.30
CA SER A 360 3.43 -9.24 -4.65
C SER A 360 4.54 -8.17 -4.26
N PRO A 361 4.32 -6.89 -3.78
CA PRO A 361 5.48 -6.02 -3.54
C PRO A 361 6.18 -6.15 -2.19
N ASP A 362 5.41 -5.98 -1.10
CA ASP A 362 5.67 -4.96 -0.06
C ASP A 362 7.10 -4.49 -0.06
N GLY A 363 7.95 -5.36 0.41
CA GLY A 363 9.37 -5.28 0.37
C GLY A 363 9.96 -6.53 1.02
N THR A 364 9.34 -7.01 2.11
CA THR A 364 9.52 -8.12 3.09
C THR A 364 9.89 -9.56 2.64
N LYS A 365 8.90 -10.48 2.48
CA LYS A 365 9.03 -11.94 2.76
C LYS A 365 8.70 -12.92 1.56
N VAL A 366 7.96 -14.07 1.60
CA VAL A 366 7.44 -14.90 0.40
C VAL A 366 6.34 -15.96 0.69
N VAL A 367 5.41 -16.23 -0.28
CA VAL A 367 4.26 -17.20 -0.56
C VAL A 367 4.42 -18.63 -1.09
N THR A 368 4.18 -19.73 -0.34
CA THR A 368 4.54 -21.07 -0.82
C THR A 368 3.80 -22.45 -0.53
N ALA A 369 2.47 -22.68 -0.34
CA ALA A 369 1.75 -24.00 -0.62
C ALA A 369 2.07 -25.44 -0.09
N SER A 370 1.18 -26.48 0.05
CA SER A 370 1.46 -27.99 0.11
C SER A 370 0.52 -29.08 0.67
N GLY A 371 0.35 -30.13 -0.14
CA GLY A 371 -0.19 -31.49 0.13
C GLY A 371 0.35 -32.31 1.30
N ASP A 372 1.28 -31.77 2.09
CA ASP A 372 2.01 -32.47 3.17
C ASP A 372 2.08 -31.66 4.50
N ASN A 373 1.55 -30.41 4.55
CA ASN A 373 0.87 -29.75 5.70
C ASN A 373 1.53 -28.60 6.63
N THR A 374 2.84 -28.19 6.64
CA THR A 374 3.44 -26.92 7.23
C THR A 374 3.53 -25.67 6.35
N ALA A 375 2.78 -24.62 6.61
CA ALA A 375 3.17 -23.27 6.21
C ALA A 375 4.50 -22.80 6.82
N ARG A 376 4.96 -21.65 6.31
CA ARG A 376 6.01 -20.71 6.78
C ARG A 376 5.68 -19.25 6.40
N LEU A 377 6.65 -18.33 6.17
CA LEU A 377 6.42 -16.92 5.73
C LEU A 377 7.43 -16.19 4.75
N TRP A 378 8.64 -16.67 4.43
CA TRP A 378 9.64 -16.16 3.44
C TRP A 378 10.48 -14.87 3.70
N ASP A 379 11.18 -14.30 2.70
CA ASP A 379 12.50 -13.61 2.78
C ASP A 379 12.97 -12.99 1.44
N ALA A 380 12.45 -11.79 1.10
CA ALA A 380 12.71 -11.03 -0.12
C ALA A 380 14.14 -10.63 -0.52
N ALA A 381 15.26 -11.00 0.13
CA ALA A 381 16.54 -10.91 -0.61
C ALA A 381 17.66 -11.96 -0.40
N THR A 382 17.64 -12.88 0.58
CA THR A 382 18.75 -13.87 0.74
C THR A 382 18.31 -15.23 1.34
N GLY A 383 18.96 -15.75 2.40
CA GLY A 383 18.52 -16.89 3.20
C GLY A 383 19.29 -17.19 4.50
N ALA A 384 18.55 -17.42 5.59
CA ALA A 384 18.96 -18.11 6.84
C ALA A 384 17.70 -18.61 7.60
N PRO A 385 17.77 -19.58 8.55
CA PRO A 385 16.72 -20.03 9.51
C PRO A 385 15.41 -19.22 9.66
N LEU A 386 14.23 -19.74 10.03
CA LEU A 386 13.21 -19.00 10.83
C LEU A 386 11.96 -19.83 11.12
N GLY A 387 11.29 -19.39 12.19
CA GLY A 387 9.92 -19.61 12.60
C GLY A 387 9.74 -21.06 12.95
N GLU A 388 8.58 -21.46 13.47
CA GLU A 388 8.44 -22.83 14.01
C GLU A 388 7.13 -23.57 13.66
N PRO A 389 6.78 -24.72 14.35
CA PRO A 389 5.77 -25.69 13.93
C PRO A 389 4.86 -26.27 15.11
N MET A 390 3.58 -26.66 14.89
CA MET A 390 2.63 -27.14 15.93
C MET A 390 1.55 -28.28 15.69
N LYS A 391 1.16 -28.75 14.47
CA LYS A 391 0.25 -29.91 14.13
C LYS A 391 -1.28 -29.72 14.39
N HIS A 392 -2.23 -29.51 13.44
CA HIS A 392 -2.30 -29.63 11.95
C HIS A 392 -2.26 -31.08 11.41
N GLU A 393 -3.08 -31.41 10.38
CA GLU A 393 -3.30 -32.76 9.78
C GLU A 393 -3.73 -32.87 8.26
N GLY A 394 -4.11 -31.83 7.49
CA GLY A 394 -4.58 -31.93 6.06
C GLY A 394 -3.62 -31.36 4.98
N GLY A 395 -3.73 -31.67 3.66
CA GLY A 395 -2.68 -31.36 2.64
C GLY A 395 -3.06 -30.50 1.40
N VAL A 396 -2.38 -29.35 1.22
CA VAL A 396 -2.73 -27.96 0.76
C VAL A 396 -2.50 -27.58 -0.71
N GLU A 397 -3.34 -26.67 -1.23
CA GLU A 397 -3.68 -26.55 -2.66
C GLU A 397 -4.07 -25.10 -3.16
N SER A 398 -3.81 -23.97 -2.43
CA SER A 398 -3.88 -22.54 -2.92
C SER A 398 -3.03 -21.49 -2.11
N ALA A 399 -3.23 -20.15 -2.20
CA ALA A 399 -2.23 -19.09 -1.92
C ALA A 399 -2.48 -17.72 -2.60
N GLN A 400 -2.81 -16.59 -1.96
CA GLN A 400 -2.99 -15.24 -2.59
C GLN A 400 -3.00 -14.12 -1.50
N PHE A 401 -2.71 -12.81 -1.77
CA PHE A 401 -2.43 -11.64 -0.84
C PHE A 401 -2.25 -10.28 -1.57
N SER A 402 -2.22 -9.07 -0.94
CA SER A 402 -1.66 -7.86 -1.62
C SER A 402 -1.18 -6.57 -0.87
N GLN A 403 -1.73 -6.03 0.25
CA GLN A 403 -1.49 -4.56 0.53
C GLN A 403 -1.23 -3.90 1.94
N ASP A 404 -1.14 -4.56 3.12
CA ASP A 404 -0.65 -3.95 4.41
C ASP A 404 0.75 -4.37 4.90
N GLY A 405 0.85 -5.46 5.67
CA GLY A 405 2.07 -6.02 6.26
C GLY A 405 1.88 -6.62 7.66
N THR A 406 0.67 -7.08 8.05
CA THR A 406 0.38 -7.48 9.44
C THR A 406 -0.44 -8.76 9.69
N LYS A 407 -1.50 -9.12 8.94
CA LYS A 407 -2.54 -10.06 9.44
C LYS A 407 -3.04 -11.29 8.60
N VAL A 408 -2.32 -11.84 7.62
CA VAL A 408 -2.50 -13.15 6.88
C VAL A 408 -3.82 -13.98 6.89
N VAL A 409 -4.21 -14.56 5.72
CA VAL A 409 -5.48 -15.26 5.29
C VAL A 409 -5.36 -16.77 4.97
N THR A 410 -4.27 -17.45 5.34
CA THR A 410 -4.03 -18.91 5.16
C THR A 410 -5.24 -19.85 5.34
N ALA A 411 -5.34 -20.94 4.55
CA ALA A 411 -6.52 -21.83 4.40
C ALA A 411 -6.50 -23.28 4.99
N ALA A 412 -7.20 -24.30 4.43
CA ALA A 412 -7.15 -25.76 4.71
C ALA A 412 -7.93 -26.73 3.71
N GLU A 413 -8.60 -27.85 4.10
CA GLU A 413 -9.50 -28.72 3.24
C GLU A 413 -10.76 -29.23 3.96
N ASP A 414 -10.81 -29.05 5.29
CA ASP A 414 -11.80 -29.68 6.15
C ASP A 414 -12.97 -28.73 6.52
N LYS A 415 -13.32 -27.86 5.56
CA LYS A 415 -14.45 -26.90 5.49
C LYS A 415 -14.37 -25.59 6.33
N THR A 416 -14.48 -24.28 5.88
CA THR A 416 -13.94 -23.16 6.76
C THR A 416 -14.02 -21.61 6.51
N ALA A 417 -13.51 -20.69 7.40
CA ALA A 417 -12.07 -20.17 7.47
C ALA A 417 -11.23 -20.06 8.89
N ARG A 418 -10.28 -19.14 9.28
CA ARG A 418 -9.59 -19.05 10.67
C ARG A 418 -9.23 -17.62 11.10
N LEU A 419 -8.70 -17.28 12.33
CA LEU A 419 -8.23 -15.94 12.90
C LEU A 419 -6.72 -16.05 13.08
N TRP A 420 -5.92 -15.06 12.57
CA TRP A 420 -2.82 -14.83 11.66
C TRP A 420 -1.97 -13.54 11.65
N ASP A 421 -1.34 -13.27 12.77
CA ASP A 421 -0.54 -12.10 12.95
C ASP A 421 0.80 -12.48 12.35
N ALA A 422 1.08 -11.91 11.19
CA ALA A 422 2.18 -12.34 10.35
C ALA A 422 3.55 -12.27 11.05
N ALA A 423 3.66 -11.70 12.25
CA ALA A 423 4.91 -11.68 13.00
C ALA A 423 5.26 -12.99 13.77
N THR A 424 4.33 -13.73 14.40
CA THR A 424 4.71 -14.82 15.35
C THR A 424 3.73 -16.04 15.49
N GLY A 425 3.07 -16.31 16.63
CA GLY A 425 2.93 -17.68 17.18
C GLY A 425 1.57 -18.26 17.64
N VAL A 426 0.44 -17.53 17.65
CA VAL A 426 -0.75 -17.89 18.49
C VAL A 426 -2.13 -17.60 17.85
N PRO A 427 -3.02 -18.62 17.60
CA PRO A 427 -4.42 -18.44 17.18
C PRO A 427 -5.34 -17.98 18.31
N LEU A 428 -6.61 -17.83 17.97
CA LEU A 428 -7.70 -17.31 18.79
C LEU A 428 -8.99 -17.76 18.12
N GLY A 429 -10.12 -17.72 18.83
CA GLY A 429 -11.50 -17.91 18.34
C GLY A 429 -11.88 -19.17 17.56
N GLU A 430 -13.18 -19.41 17.59
CA GLU A 430 -14.00 -20.55 17.14
C GLU A 430 -14.30 -20.87 15.64
N PRO A 431 -13.97 -22.10 15.21
CA PRO A 431 -14.63 -22.90 14.16
C PRO A 431 -16.13 -23.21 14.27
N MET A 432 -16.53 -24.38 13.72
CA MET A 432 -17.58 -25.31 14.15
C MET A 432 -17.39 -26.64 13.35
N LYS A 433 -18.41 -27.22 12.68
CA LYS A 433 -18.23 -28.12 11.50
C LYS A 433 -19.27 -27.80 10.40
N HIS A 434 -19.01 -28.12 9.12
CA HIS A 434 -19.75 -27.53 7.98
C HIS A 434 -20.09 -28.44 6.74
N GLU A 435 -20.25 -27.84 5.53
CA GLU A 435 -20.88 -28.38 4.33
C GLU A 435 -19.93 -28.64 3.11
N GLY A 436 -19.09 -27.71 2.61
CA GLY A 436 -18.12 -27.87 1.47
C GLY A 436 -16.59 -27.80 1.82
N LYS A 437 -15.62 -27.57 0.90
CA LYS A 437 -14.19 -28.09 0.95
C LYS A 437 -12.96 -27.22 1.46
N VAL A 438 -12.26 -26.39 0.65
CA VAL A 438 -10.92 -25.69 0.68
C VAL A 438 -10.40 -24.68 -0.49
N GLU A 439 -11.11 -23.97 -1.44
CA GLU A 439 -10.69 -22.81 -2.46
C GLU A 439 -11.75 -21.55 -2.30
N SER A 440 -11.24 -20.28 -2.36
CA SER A 440 -11.59 -18.79 -2.35
C SER A 440 -11.63 -17.91 -1.06
N ALA A 441 -11.09 -16.65 -0.99
CA ALA A 441 -10.84 -15.99 0.34
C ALA A 441 -10.88 -14.44 0.62
N GLN A 442 -11.19 -13.48 -0.29
CA GLN A 442 -10.76 -12.05 -0.13
C GLN A 442 -11.54 -11.03 0.78
N PHE A 443 -11.46 -9.74 0.37
CA PHE A 443 -11.24 -8.48 1.09
C PHE A 443 -12.05 -7.32 0.52
N SER A 444 -11.81 -6.03 0.81
CA SER A 444 -12.38 -4.92 0.00
C SER A 444 -11.30 -3.92 -0.41
N PRO A 445 -11.52 -2.68 -0.89
CA PRO A 445 -10.39 -1.84 -1.24
C PRO A 445 -9.88 -1.20 0.05
N ASP A 446 -9.77 -1.96 1.15
CA ASP A 446 -9.74 -1.43 2.51
C ASP A 446 -9.69 -2.42 3.71
N GLY A 447 -10.66 -3.30 4.05
CA GLY A 447 -10.44 -4.44 4.98
C GLY A 447 -11.20 -4.54 6.30
N THR A 448 -12.53 -4.72 6.27
CA THR A 448 -13.33 -5.35 7.34
C THR A 448 -13.87 -6.78 7.05
N LYS A 449 -15.02 -6.90 6.36
CA LYS A 449 -16.02 -7.99 6.16
C LYS A 449 -15.67 -9.47 5.67
N VAL A 450 -14.49 -10.05 5.96
CA VAL A 450 -13.91 -11.40 5.56
C VAL A 450 -14.81 -12.56 5.09
N VAL A 451 -14.45 -13.36 4.05
CA VAL A 451 -15.34 -14.44 3.47
C VAL A 451 -14.64 -15.59 2.64
N THR A 452 -15.33 -16.60 1.98
CA THR A 452 -14.78 -17.74 1.12
C THR A 452 -15.38 -18.24 -0.33
N ALA A 453 -16.02 -19.43 -0.68
CA ALA A 453 -17.37 -19.72 -1.50
C ALA A 453 -18.89 -20.56 -1.24
N SER A 454 -19.48 -21.67 -0.45
CA SER A 454 -19.42 -23.25 0.09
C SER A 454 -19.72 -24.66 -0.64
N VAL A 455 -18.94 -25.65 -1.18
CA VAL A 455 -19.65 -26.75 -2.00
C VAL A 455 -20.77 -27.58 -1.32
N ASP A 456 -22.01 -27.15 -1.54
CA ASP A 456 -23.17 -27.48 -0.69
C ASP A 456 -24.51 -26.89 -1.17
N SER A 457 -24.59 -25.59 -1.45
CA SER A 457 -25.80 -24.82 -1.80
C SER A 457 -26.83 -24.51 -0.68
N THR A 458 -26.44 -24.44 0.60
CA THR A 458 -27.35 -24.09 1.73
C THR A 458 -27.11 -22.70 2.36
N ALA A 459 -26.13 -22.56 3.28
CA ALA A 459 -25.61 -21.35 3.96
C ALA A 459 -26.60 -20.26 4.51
N ARG A 460 -26.05 -19.11 4.99
CA ARG A 460 -26.61 -17.97 5.82
C ARG A 460 -25.73 -16.67 5.59
N LEU A 461 -25.85 -15.51 6.31
CA LEU A 461 -24.95 -14.29 6.43
C LEU A 461 -23.90 -14.21 7.62
N TRP A 462 -22.73 -13.46 7.70
CA TRP A 462 -21.53 -13.56 8.78
C TRP A 462 -21.14 -11.97 9.10
N ASN A 463 -20.29 -11.53 10.07
CA ASN A 463 -19.74 -10.22 10.49
C ASN A 463 -18.31 -10.39 11.16
N ALA A 464 -17.31 -9.47 11.00
CA ALA A 464 -15.84 -9.63 10.70
C ALA A 464 -14.66 -9.18 11.66
N ALA A 465 -14.85 -8.51 12.80
CA ALA A 465 -13.88 -8.54 13.92
C ALA A 465 -14.24 -9.51 15.06
N THR A 466 -15.45 -9.39 15.63
CA THR A 466 -15.98 -10.21 16.72
C THR A 466 -16.92 -11.36 16.26
N GLY A 467 -16.90 -11.68 14.98
CA GLY A 467 -17.18 -13.01 14.42
C GLY A 467 -18.56 -13.65 14.49
N MET A 468 -19.50 -13.29 13.59
CA MET A 468 -20.90 -13.70 13.82
C MET A 468 -21.98 -13.40 12.75
N PRO A 469 -23.09 -14.16 12.68
CA PRO A 469 -24.21 -13.97 11.73
C PRO A 469 -25.11 -12.74 12.08
N LEU A 470 -25.45 -11.65 11.27
CA LEU A 470 -26.54 -10.91 8.67
C LEU A 470 -27.83 -11.60 7.83
N GLY A 471 -28.22 -11.07 6.64
CA GLY A 471 -29.12 -11.67 5.63
C GLY A 471 -28.73 -13.00 4.88
N GLU A 472 -29.35 -13.30 3.71
CA GLU A 472 -29.46 -14.67 3.09
C GLU A 472 -28.44 -15.18 2.02
N PRO A 473 -28.19 -16.50 1.95
CA PRO A 473 -27.44 -17.22 0.92
C PRO A 473 -27.76 -16.97 -0.56
N MET A 474 -26.77 -17.34 -1.38
CA MET A 474 -26.58 -16.83 -2.75
C MET A 474 -26.93 -17.85 -3.83
N LYS A 475 -28.05 -18.50 -3.51
CA LYS A 475 -28.95 -19.47 -4.18
C LYS A 475 -28.92 -19.54 -5.69
N HIS A 476 -28.88 -20.78 -6.19
CA HIS A 476 -28.32 -21.07 -7.51
C HIS A 476 -28.38 -22.54 -7.98
N GLU A 477 -27.55 -22.93 -8.97
CA GLU A 477 -27.59 -24.20 -9.71
C GLU A 477 -26.27 -25.06 -9.75
N GLY A 478 -25.09 -24.67 -9.20
CA GLY A 478 -23.96 -25.61 -8.88
C GLY A 478 -22.57 -24.99 -8.57
N LYS A 479 -21.46 -25.78 -8.46
CA LYS A 479 -20.10 -25.46 -7.89
C LYS A 479 -19.70 -23.97 -7.82
N VAL A 480 -19.16 -23.58 -6.64
CA VAL A 480 -19.09 -22.23 -6.03
C VAL A 480 -18.04 -21.15 -6.36
N GLU A 481 -16.88 -21.46 -6.91
CA GLU A 481 -15.58 -21.24 -6.22
C GLU A 481 -15.05 -19.89 -5.67
N SER A 482 -15.74 -18.73 -5.56
CA SER A 482 -15.24 -17.40 -5.02
C SER A 482 -16.18 -16.17 -5.13
N ALA A 483 -15.68 -14.92 -5.19
CA ALA A 483 -16.40 -13.66 -5.48
C ALA A 483 -15.50 -12.40 -5.49
N GLN A 484 -15.15 -11.82 -6.66
CA GLN A 484 -14.57 -10.45 -6.82
C GLN A 484 -15.46 -9.33 -6.22
N PHE A 485 -15.15 -8.02 -6.32
CA PHE A 485 -16.10 -6.95 -5.92
C PHE A 485 -15.66 -5.56 -6.42
N SER A 486 -15.35 -4.61 -5.52
CA SER A 486 -15.68 -3.20 -5.67
C SER A 486 -14.59 -2.22 -5.24
N PRO A 487 -13.99 -1.48 -6.16
CA PRO A 487 -13.50 -0.14 -5.87
C PRO A 487 -14.24 0.67 -4.77
N ASP A 488 -15.58 0.55 -4.56
CA ASP A 488 -16.35 0.73 -3.28
C ASP A 488 -15.76 0.16 -1.98
N GLY A 489 -16.01 -1.14 -1.82
CA GLY A 489 -17.04 -1.56 -0.86
C GLY A 489 -18.41 -1.93 -1.48
N THR A 490 -19.33 -2.42 -0.63
CA THR A 490 -20.79 -2.44 -0.82
C THR A 490 -21.40 -2.87 -2.19
N LYS A 491 -21.16 -4.12 -2.69
CA LYS A 491 -22.12 -4.82 -3.60
C LYS A 491 -21.96 -6.37 -3.66
N VAL A 492 -22.26 -7.05 -4.77
CA VAL A 492 -21.75 -8.38 -5.22
C VAL A 492 -22.68 -9.58 -5.37
N VAL A 493 -22.17 -10.78 -5.10
CA VAL A 493 -22.31 -12.03 -5.86
C VAL A 493 -21.51 -13.16 -5.22
N THR A 494 -21.87 -14.43 -5.49
CA THR A 494 -20.92 -15.49 -5.82
C THR A 494 -20.56 -15.48 -7.32
N ALA A 495 -21.10 -16.32 -8.24
CA ALA A 495 -21.36 -16.03 -9.69
C ALA A 495 -21.36 -17.18 -10.73
N SER A 496 -22.44 -17.92 -10.94
CA SER A 496 -22.64 -18.80 -12.12
C SER A 496 -21.87 -20.14 -12.24
N VAL A 497 -22.40 -21.37 -12.51
CA VAL A 497 -21.56 -22.61 -12.82
C VAL A 497 -21.85 -23.26 -14.20
N ASP A 498 -22.82 -22.67 -14.86
CA ASP A 498 -23.83 -23.31 -15.69
C ASP A 498 -24.18 -22.34 -16.83
N ASN A 499 -23.15 -21.64 -17.28
CA ASN A 499 -23.13 -20.72 -18.40
C ASN A 499 -23.51 -19.23 -18.06
N THR A 500 -23.52 -18.75 -16.78
CA THR A 500 -24.14 -17.45 -16.36
C THR A 500 -23.73 -16.53 -15.11
N ALA A 501 -22.65 -15.71 -15.06
CA ALA A 501 -22.13 -15.13 -13.78
C ALA A 501 -23.06 -14.19 -13.06
N ARG A 502 -23.03 -14.05 -11.75
CA ARG A 502 -23.79 -12.98 -11.11
C ARG A 502 -23.34 -11.53 -11.47
N LEU A 503 -24.27 -10.73 -12.04
CA LEU A 503 -24.74 -9.28 -11.74
C LEU A 503 -26.07 -8.42 -9.14
N TRP A 504 -25.65 -8.54 -7.81
CA TRP A 504 -26.42 -8.31 -6.54
C TRP A 504 -25.59 -7.44 -5.58
N ASP A 505 -25.84 -7.45 -4.25
CA ASP A 505 -25.46 -6.31 -3.41
C ASP A 505 -25.22 -6.48 -1.89
N ALA A 506 -23.98 -6.28 -1.40
CA ALA A 506 -23.61 -5.94 -0.02
C ALA A 506 -24.12 -4.57 0.45
N LYS A 507 -25.18 -4.07 -0.18
CA LYS A 507 -26.18 -3.21 0.43
C LYS A 507 -27.68 -3.64 0.26
N THR A 508 -28.02 -4.80 -0.34
CA THR A 508 -29.38 -5.37 -0.47
C THR A 508 -29.51 -6.86 -0.85
N GLY A 509 -28.81 -7.40 -1.83
CA GLY A 509 -29.04 -8.77 -2.36
C GLY A 509 -30.35 -9.21 -2.97
N PRO A 510 -30.84 -8.46 -3.97
CA PRO A 510 -31.49 -8.97 -5.17
C PRO A 510 -30.57 -8.95 -6.41
N PRO A 511 -30.91 -9.65 -7.52
CA PRO A 511 -30.20 -9.57 -8.78
C PRO A 511 -30.54 -8.26 -9.45
N LEU A 512 -29.64 -7.79 -10.30
CA LEU A 512 -29.80 -6.52 -10.98
C LEU A 512 -29.57 -6.76 -12.47
N GLY A 513 -30.59 -6.57 -13.28
CA GLY A 513 -30.46 -6.84 -14.71
C GLY A 513 -30.23 -8.32 -15.05
N GLU A 514 -29.94 -8.54 -16.33
CA GLU A 514 -30.04 -9.87 -16.93
C GLU A 514 -28.77 -10.70 -16.83
N PRO A 515 -28.91 -12.02 -16.83
CA PRO A 515 -27.80 -12.90 -17.10
C PRO A 515 -27.06 -12.67 -18.44
N MET A 516 -25.95 -11.90 -18.43
CA MET A 516 -24.86 -11.94 -19.44
C MET A 516 -24.33 -13.37 -19.68
N ARG A 517 -25.01 -14.13 -20.52
CA ARG A 517 -24.87 -15.58 -20.77
C ARG A 517 -23.69 -15.97 -21.63
N HIS A 518 -23.36 -17.25 -21.58
CA HIS A 518 -22.36 -17.90 -22.40
C HIS A 518 -22.71 -19.38 -22.77
N GLU A 519 -21.74 -20.25 -23.08
CA GLU A 519 -21.86 -21.55 -23.80
C GLU A 519 -21.39 -22.85 -23.01
N GLY A 520 -21.22 -22.87 -21.67
CA GLY A 520 -20.40 -23.85 -20.87
C GLY A 520 -19.84 -23.35 -19.48
N TRP A 521 -18.65 -23.83 -18.99
CA TRP A 521 -17.97 -23.58 -17.68
C TRP A 521 -16.81 -22.53 -17.49
N VAL A 522 -16.39 -22.25 -16.23
CA VAL A 522 -15.33 -21.33 -15.69
C VAL A 522 -14.78 -21.78 -14.30
N TRP A 523 -13.81 -21.05 -13.71
CA TRP A 523 -13.52 -20.70 -12.30
C TRP A 523 -13.11 -19.17 -12.00
N SER A 524 -13.21 -18.12 -12.85
CA SER A 524 -12.81 -16.70 -12.61
C SER A 524 -13.30 -15.69 -13.67
N ALA A 525 -13.49 -14.38 -13.37
CA ALA A 525 -13.55 -13.22 -14.32
C ALA A 525 -13.88 -11.83 -13.65
N GLN A 526 -13.74 -10.60 -14.24
CA GLN A 526 -13.80 -9.33 -13.43
C GLN A 526 -14.22 -7.92 -14.08
N PHE A 527 -13.65 -6.78 -13.60
CA PHE A 527 -14.17 -5.39 -13.40
C PHE A 527 -13.11 -4.30 -13.67
N SER A 528 -13.43 -3.00 -13.72
CA SER A 528 -12.47 -1.87 -13.96
C SER A 528 -12.33 -0.97 -12.73
N PRO A 529 -11.22 -0.27 -12.40
CA PRO A 529 -11.27 0.69 -11.29
C PRO A 529 -12.19 1.88 -11.60
N ASP A 530 -12.19 2.38 -12.84
CA ASP A 530 -13.19 3.33 -13.35
C ASP A 530 -14.56 2.66 -13.46
N GLY A 531 -14.55 1.34 -13.42
CA GLY A 531 -15.67 0.47 -13.23
C GLY A 531 -16.63 0.32 -14.37
N THR A 532 -16.21 0.56 -15.59
CA THR A 532 -17.16 0.65 -16.69
C THR A 532 -17.34 -0.63 -17.53
N LYS A 533 -16.53 -1.71 -17.39
CA LYS A 533 -16.51 -2.86 -18.36
C LYS A 533 -16.10 -4.26 -17.85
N VAL A 534 -16.69 -5.33 -18.46
CA VAL A 534 -16.75 -6.77 -17.99
C VAL A 534 -16.02 -7.83 -18.82
N VAL A 535 -14.84 -8.26 -18.41
CA VAL A 535 -14.26 -9.47 -19.00
C VAL A 535 -14.91 -10.73 -18.45
N THR A 536 -15.03 -11.77 -19.28
CA THR A 536 -15.67 -13.07 -19.04
C THR A 536 -14.84 -14.25 -19.65
N ALA A 537 -15.23 -15.57 -19.75
CA ALA A 537 -14.49 -16.64 -20.51
C ALA A 537 -15.04 -18.14 -20.66
N SER A 538 -15.20 -18.82 -21.86
CA SER A 538 -16.36 -19.79 -22.22
C SER A 538 -16.48 -21.18 -23.13
N VAL A 539 -15.84 -22.37 -22.96
CA VAL A 539 -16.01 -23.69 -23.67
C VAL A 539 -15.82 -23.98 -25.24
N ASP A 540 -15.37 -23.10 -26.15
CA ASP A 540 -14.98 -23.39 -27.61
C ASP A 540 -13.93 -22.43 -28.29
N ASN A 541 -14.30 -21.26 -28.91
CA ASN A 541 -13.40 -20.32 -29.62
C ASN A 541 -13.42 -18.76 -29.33
N THR A 542 -14.59 -18.09 -29.25
CA THR A 542 -14.88 -16.62 -29.13
C THR A 542 -14.41 -15.88 -27.84
N ALA A 543 -14.61 -14.54 -27.61
CA ALA A 543 -14.27 -13.78 -26.36
C ALA A 543 -14.61 -12.26 -26.13
N ARG A 544 -15.37 -11.84 -25.09
CA ARG A 544 -15.97 -10.49 -24.84
C ARG A 544 -15.83 -9.93 -23.37
N LEU A 545 -16.56 -8.94 -22.88
CA LEU A 545 -16.18 -7.54 -23.10
C LEU A 545 -17.34 -6.59 -23.29
N TRP A 546 -18.43 -6.66 -22.49
CA TRP A 546 -19.46 -5.60 -22.47
C TRP A 546 -19.38 -4.72 -21.18
N LYS A 547 -20.48 -4.23 -20.59
CA LYS A 547 -20.63 -2.81 -20.20
C LYS A 547 -20.90 -2.42 -18.73
N ALA A 548 -21.04 -1.11 -18.55
CA ALA A 548 -21.70 -0.32 -17.49
C ALA A 548 -23.25 -0.28 -17.58
N ALA A 549 -23.88 0.24 -16.52
CA ALA A 549 -25.26 0.71 -16.28
C ALA A 549 -26.48 -0.21 -16.57
N THR A 550 -26.30 -1.44 -17.07
CA THR A 550 -27.32 -2.09 -17.93
C THR A 550 -27.23 -3.64 -17.96
N GLY A 551 -27.59 -4.41 -19.01
CA GLY A 551 -28.63 -4.13 -20.02
C GLY A 551 -28.22 -3.64 -21.45
N ALA A 552 -26.93 -3.59 -21.83
CA ALA A 552 -26.48 -3.23 -23.19
C ALA A 552 -25.06 -3.76 -23.61
N PRO A 553 -24.74 -3.98 -24.90
CA PRO A 553 -23.47 -4.60 -25.40
C PRO A 553 -22.22 -3.72 -25.58
N LEU A 554 -21.05 -4.35 -25.83
CA LEU A 554 -19.79 -3.78 -26.40
C LEU A 554 -18.93 -4.80 -27.23
N GLY A 555 -19.32 -5.08 -28.47
CA GLY A 555 -18.39 -5.56 -29.51
C GLY A 555 -18.00 -7.05 -29.51
N GLU A 556 -17.09 -7.37 -30.44
CA GLU A 556 -16.89 -8.72 -30.95
C GLU A 556 -15.99 -9.61 -30.09
N PRO A 557 -16.15 -10.93 -30.25
CA PRO A 557 -15.27 -11.90 -29.66
C PRO A 557 -13.79 -12.00 -30.11
N LEU A 558 -12.91 -12.23 -29.14
CA LEU A 558 -11.46 -12.19 -29.19
C LEU A 558 -10.76 -13.54 -29.46
N ARG A 559 -11.01 -14.14 -30.62
CA ARG A 559 -10.82 -15.56 -30.93
C ARG A 559 -9.40 -16.14 -30.91
N HIS A 560 -9.23 -17.26 -30.21
CA HIS A 560 -7.98 -18.04 -30.21
C HIS A 560 -8.10 -19.42 -30.86
N GLU A 561 -7.08 -20.27 -30.69
CA GLU A 561 -7.04 -21.67 -31.11
C GLU A 561 -7.75 -22.66 -30.15
N GLY A 562 -8.53 -22.17 -29.17
CA GLY A 562 -9.32 -22.96 -28.21
C GLY A 562 -10.10 -22.11 -27.19
N TRP A 563 -10.63 -22.77 -26.15
CA TRP A 563 -11.08 -22.24 -24.85
C TRP A 563 -10.23 -21.02 -24.36
N VAL A 564 -10.65 -19.91 -23.68
CA VAL A 564 -9.84 -18.76 -23.09
C VAL A 564 -8.74 -19.27 -22.13
N TRP A 565 -7.68 -18.58 -21.65
CA TRP A 565 -6.61 -19.09 -20.71
C TRP A 565 -5.87 -18.20 -19.68
N SER A 566 -5.14 -17.06 -19.77
CA SER A 566 -4.59 -16.27 -18.58
C SER A 566 -4.32 -14.76 -18.76
N ALA A 567 -4.94 -13.82 -18.02
CA ALA A 567 -4.74 -12.37 -18.31
C ALA A 567 -5.35 -11.37 -17.27
N GLN A 568 -4.90 -10.09 -17.18
CA GLN A 568 -5.63 -8.97 -16.46
C GLN A 568 -5.13 -7.49 -16.68
N PHE A 569 -5.97 -6.49 -16.32
CA PHE A 569 -5.97 -5.05 -16.75
C PHE A 569 -4.74 -4.16 -16.46
N SER A 570 -3.86 -3.86 -17.42
CA SER A 570 -2.74 -2.90 -17.22
C SER A 570 -3.11 -1.55 -16.53
N GLN A 571 -2.24 -0.82 -15.81
CA GLN A 571 -2.68 0.30 -14.96
C GLN A 571 -3.60 1.34 -15.62
N ASP A 572 -3.28 1.84 -16.82
CA ASP A 572 -3.62 3.18 -17.40
C ASP A 572 -4.71 3.30 -18.50
N GLY A 573 -5.62 2.34 -18.65
CA GLY A 573 -6.53 2.33 -19.81
C GLY A 573 -6.09 1.83 -21.20
N THR A 574 -4.84 1.98 -21.66
CA THR A 574 -4.50 1.83 -23.11
C THR A 574 -3.91 0.48 -23.62
N LYS A 575 -4.02 -0.63 -22.85
CA LYS A 575 -3.09 -1.80 -22.75
C LYS A 575 -3.81 -3.00 -22.03
N VAL A 576 -3.35 -4.28 -21.87
CA VAL A 576 -3.93 -5.35 -20.93
C VAL A 576 -3.47 -6.88 -20.91
N VAL A 577 -2.49 -7.44 -21.63
CA VAL A 577 -2.10 -8.92 -21.54
C VAL A 577 -3.14 -10.09 -21.60
N THR A 578 -2.71 -11.38 -21.63
CA THR A 578 -3.37 -12.32 -22.59
C THR A 578 -3.29 -13.87 -22.42
N ALA A 579 -2.17 -14.59 -22.60
CA ALA A 579 -2.02 -16.08 -22.67
C ALA A 579 -2.84 -16.92 -23.70
N SER A 580 -2.49 -18.22 -23.98
CA SER A 580 -3.26 -19.25 -24.80
C SER A 580 -2.59 -20.55 -25.34
N GLU A 581 -3.15 -21.31 -26.30
CA GLU A 581 -2.64 -22.39 -27.22
C GLU A 581 -2.42 -21.89 -28.68
N ASN A 582 -1.28 -22.19 -29.35
CA ASN A 582 -0.72 -21.81 -30.69
C ASN A 582 0.48 -20.76 -30.70
N THR A 583 0.19 -19.52 -31.12
CA THR A 583 1.03 -18.34 -31.46
C THR A 583 1.45 -17.17 -30.45
N ALA A 584 0.64 -16.33 -29.72
CA ALA A 584 1.04 -15.40 -28.57
C ALA A 584 1.10 -13.80 -28.55
N ARG A 585 0.29 -12.96 -27.87
CA ARG A 585 -0.07 -11.61 -28.40
C ARG A 585 -0.77 -10.64 -27.46
N LEU A 586 -0.77 -9.34 -27.76
CA LEU A 586 -1.91 -8.49 -27.39
C LEU A 586 -2.51 -7.58 -28.52
N TRP A 587 -3.07 -6.41 -28.19
CA TRP A 587 -4.33 -5.90 -28.77
C TRP A 587 -4.38 -4.31 -28.77
N ASN A 588 -5.14 -3.55 -29.62
CA ASN A 588 -5.17 -2.05 -29.83
C ASN A 588 -6.29 -1.13 -29.21
N ALA A 589 -5.85 -0.16 -28.39
CA ALA A 589 -6.59 0.98 -27.83
C ALA A 589 -7.91 0.70 -27.06
N ALA A 590 -9.00 0.31 -27.74
CA ALA A 590 -10.40 0.38 -27.28
C ALA A 590 -11.38 -0.46 -28.13
N THR A 591 -10.86 -1.29 -29.04
CA THR A 591 -11.48 -1.49 -30.37
C THR A 591 -11.71 -2.93 -30.84
N GLY A 592 -11.02 -3.91 -30.27
CA GLY A 592 -10.97 -5.31 -30.69
C GLY A 592 -9.91 -5.66 -31.74
N VAL A 593 -9.06 -4.71 -32.18
CA VAL A 593 -8.10 -4.80 -33.30
C VAL A 593 -6.59 -5.02 -32.96
N PRO A 594 -5.88 -6.02 -33.53
CA PRO A 594 -4.53 -6.50 -33.16
C PRO A 594 -3.44 -5.54 -32.77
N LEU A 595 -2.56 -5.97 -31.84
CA LEU A 595 -1.25 -5.38 -31.67
C LEU A 595 -0.14 -6.40 -31.43
N GLY A 596 0.86 -6.35 -32.30
CA GLY A 596 2.09 -7.11 -32.18
C GLY A 596 1.94 -8.62 -32.33
N GLU A 597 3.05 -9.34 -32.16
CA GLU A 597 3.17 -10.73 -32.60
C GLU A 597 3.22 -11.76 -31.46
N PRO A 598 2.77 -12.99 -31.77
CA PRO A 598 3.26 -14.29 -31.28
C PRO A 598 4.49 -14.40 -30.32
N MET A 599 4.26 -14.32 -29.00
CA MET A 599 5.16 -14.55 -27.87
C MET A 599 5.16 -16.01 -27.34
N ARG A 600 5.60 -16.94 -28.22
CA ARG A 600 5.34 -18.40 -28.26
C ARG A 600 6.04 -19.34 -27.26
N HIS A 601 5.26 -20.17 -26.57
CA HIS A 601 5.84 -21.26 -25.79
C HIS A 601 6.08 -22.57 -26.56
N GLU A 602 6.90 -23.47 -26.02
CA GLU A 602 7.26 -24.81 -26.53
C GLU A 602 6.25 -25.86 -25.99
N GLY A 603 4.97 -25.46 -26.08
CA GLY A 603 3.79 -26.01 -25.43
C GLY A 603 3.12 -24.88 -24.63
N TRP A 604 2.07 -25.16 -23.87
CA TRP A 604 1.46 -24.46 -22.71
C TRP A 604 1.72 -22.91 -22.44
N VAL A 605 0.73 -22.06 -22.05
CA VAL A 605 0.87 -20.68 -21.41
C VAL A 605 0.10 -20.68 -20.02
N LEU A 606 0.65 -20.22 -18.84
CA LEU A 606 0.04 -20.28 -17.47
C LEU A 606 -0.54 -19.01 -16.72
N SER A 607 -0.03 -17.78 -16.77
CA SER A 607 -0.30 -16.73 -15.72
C SER A 607 -0.19 -15.16 -15.92
N ALA A 608 -1.19 -14.48 -16.50
CA ALA A 608 -1.39 -13.09 -17.05
C ALA A 608 -1.24 -11.72 -16.29
N GLN A 609 -0.07 -11.21 -15.92
CA GLN A 609 0.12 -10.04 -14.98
C GLN A 609 0.00 -8.56 -15.48
N PHE A 610 0.13 -7.54 -14.59
CA PHE A 610 0.88 -6.27 -14.85
C PHE A 610 1.68 -5.63 -13.68
N SER A 611 2.63 -4.71 -13.95
CA SER A 611 3.42 -3.97 -12.93
C SER A 611 3.95 -2.56 -13.32
N GLN A 612 4.29 -1.71 -12.34
CA GLN A 612 4.72 -0.28 -12.39
C GLN A 612 6.19 -0.02 -12.83
N ASP A 613 6.43 0.82 -13.84
CA ASP A 613 7.59 1.72 -14.11
C ASP A 613 7.57 2.36 -15.51
N GLY A 614 6.62 1.95 -16.35
CA GLY A 614 6.50 2.27 -17.76
C GLY A 614 6.66 1.06 -18.69
N THR A 615 7.50 0.06 -18.33
CA THR A 615 8.28 -0.63 -19.40
C THR A 615 8.97 -2.02 -19.17
N LYS A 616 9.43 -2.48 -17.97
CA LYS A 616 10.23 -3.77 -17.80
C LYS A 616 9.60 -4.90 -16.90
N VAL A 617 9.73 -6.22 -17.17
CA VAL A 617 8.68 -7.32 -17.32
C VAL A 617 9.19 -8.77 -16.75
N VAL A 618 8.62 -10.05 -16.82
CA VAL A 618 9.28 -11.46 -16.60
C VAL A 618 8.37 -12.77 -16.79
N THR A 619 8.75 -14.11 -16.63
CA THR A 619 7.90 -15.42 -16.56
C THR A 619 8.53 -16.81 -16.01
N ALA A 620 8.06 -18.10 -16.33
CA ALA A 620 8.60 -19.54 -16.16
C ALA A 620 7.82 -20.79 -16.85
N SER A 621 8.18 -22.16 -16.90
CA SER A 621 7.34 -23.39 -17.42
C SER A 621 7.82 -24.97 -17.40
N VAL A 622 7.16 -26.17 -17.82
CA VAL A 622 7.68 -27.66 -18.06
C VAL A 622 8.06 -28.28 -19.46
N ASP A 623 9.36 -28.47 -19.79
CA ASP A 623 10.02 -29.40 -20.75
C ASP A 623 11.52 -29.00 -20.90
N SER A 624 11.86 -28.07 -21.83
CA SER A 624 13.25 -27.76 -22.22
C SER A 624 13.75 -26.29 -22.09
N THR A 625 12.95 -25.33 -21.57
CA THR A 625 13.06 -23.87 -21.86
C THR A 625 12.53 -22.88 -20.75
N ALA A 626 12.07 -21.66 -21.07
CA ALA A 626 11.22 -20.60 -20.40
C ALA A 626 11.18 -19.36 -21.36
N ARG A 627 11.06 -18.04 -21.05
CA ARG A 627 11.50 -16.77 -21.78
C ARG A 627 11.00 -15.43 -21.19
N LEU A 628 11.35 -14.29 -21.83
CA LEU A 628 11.58 -12.98 -21.22
C LEU A 628 11.36 -11.76 -22.21
N TRP A 629 10.14 -11.31 -22.64
CA TRP A 629 9.80 -10.32 -23.70
C TRP A 629 8.95 -8.98 -23.39
N ASP A 630 8.81 -7.96 -24.30
CA ASP A 630 7.95 -6.71 -24.33
C ASP A 630 7.31 -5.95 -23.13
N ALA A 631 7.25 -4.59 -23.15
CA ALA A 631 6.13 -3.72 -22.77
C ALA A 631 5.65 -2.72 -23.85
N LYS A 632 6.19 -2.76 -25.09
CA LYS A 632 5.73 -1.92 -26.21
C LYS A 632 5.85 -2.47 -27.65
N THR A 633 6.71 -3.45 -27.96
CA THR A 633 7.22 -3.56 -29.36
C THR A 633 7.04 -4.85 -30.15
N ALA A 634 7.33 -5.99 -29.54
CA ALA A 634 7.54 -7.28 -30.20
C ALA A 634 8.95 -7.53 -30.77
N ALA A 635 10.03 -7.22 -30.02
CA ALA A 635 11.40 -7.71 -30.29
C ALA A 635 12.28 -8.06 -29.05
N PRO A 636 13.06 -9.19 -29.00
CA PRO A 636 13.88 -9.74 -27.88
C PRO A 636 15.03 -8.86 -27.31
N LEU A 637 15.52 -9.09 -26.07
CA LEU A 637 16.77 -8.57 -25.45
C LEU A 637 17.39 -9.45 -24.33
N GLY A 638 16.67 -9.82 -23.25
CA GLY A 638 17.23 -10.58 -22.10
C GLY A 638 17.34 -12.10 -22.32
N GLU A 639 17.63 -12.90 -21.28
CA GLU A 639 18.00 -14.33 -21.39
C GLU A 639 17.17 -15.29 -20.50
N PRO A 640 17.48 -16.60 -20.58
CA PRO A 640 17.21 -17.58 -19.56
C PRO A 640 18.07 -17.52 -18.30
N LEU A 641 17.34 -17.72 -17.22
CA LEU A 641 17.73 -18.34 -15.97
C LEU A 641 17.83 -19.89 -16.21
N ARG A 642 18.51 -20.74 -15.39
CA ARG A 642 18.85 -22.17 -15.73
C ARG A 642 18.81 -23.15 -14.49
N HIS A 643 17.95 -24.18 -14.43
CA HIS A 643 17.29 -24.69 -13.17
C HIS A 643 16.87 -26.21 -13.02
N GLU A 644 15.74 -26.54 -12.32
CA GLU A 644 15.52 -27.79 -11.51
C GLU A 644 14.07 -28.35 -11.34
N GLY A 645 13.11 -28.06 -12.22
CA GLY A 645 11.78 -28.70 -12.15
C GLY A 645 10.61 -27.74 -12.21
N GLU A 646 9.50 -28.11 -11.59
CA GLU A 646 8.10 -27.74 -11.82
C GLU A 646 7.64 -26.24 -11.90
N VAL A 647 8.46 -25.24 -12.27
CA VAL A 647 8.40 -23.74 -12.13
C VAL A 647 7.16 -22.85 -11.72
N TRP A 648 6.06 -23.29 -11.09
CA TRP A 648 4.71 -22.67 -10.88
C TRP A 648 4.43 -21.12 -10.82
N SER A 649 5.24 -20.19 -11.39
CA SER A 649 5.15 -18.72 -11.15
C SER A 649 6.15 -17.75 -11.84
N ALA A 650 5.92 -16.43 -11.68
CA ALA A 650 6.85 -15.27 -11.74
C ALA A 650 6.21 -14.01 -11.09
N GLN A 651 6.82 -12.82 -11.00
CA GLN A 651 6.51 -11.81 -9.93
C GLN A 651 7.26 -10.47 -10.02
N PHE A 652 6.87 -9.46 -9.22
CA PHE A 652 7.52 -8.15 -9.05
C PHE A 652 7.32 -7.43 -7.68
N SER A 653 8.12 -6.38 -7.39
CA SER A 653 8.29 -5.63 -6.08
C SER A 653 7.76 -4.19 -6.07
N GLN A 654 7.74 -3.49 -4.91
CA GLN A 654 7.72 -2.01 -4.81
C GLN A 654 9.12 -1.39 -4.90
N ASP A 655 10.15 -2.08 -4.41
CA ASP A 655 11.23 -1.40 -3.70
C ASP A 655 12.61 -1.40 -4.39
N GLY A 656 12.82 -2.21 -5.43
CA GLY A 656 14.13 -2.42 -6.07
C GLY A 656 15.15 -3.20 -5.24
N THR A 657 15.31 -2.84 -3.96
CA THR A 657 16.23 -3.42 -2.96
C THR A 657 16.12 -4.93 -2.73
N LYS A 658 14.91 -5.49 -2.82
CA LYS A 658 14.56 -6.83 -2.34
C LYS A 658 13.77 -7.61 -3.38
N VAL A 659 14.40 -8.67 -3.86
CA VAL A 659 14.13 -9.48 -5.05
C VAL A 659 13.16 -10.72 -5.00
N VAL A 660 13.04 -11.47 -3.88
CA VAL A 660 12.99 -12.98 -3.89
C VAL A 660 11.88 -13.76 -4.60
N THR A 661 12.18 -15.07 -4.81
CA THR A 661 11.24 -16.08 -5.29
C THR A 661 10.55 -17.00 -4.27
N ALA A 662 9.47 -17.61 -4.77
CA ALA A 662 8.95 -18.93 -4.48
C ALA A 662 9.32 -19.87 -5.65
N SER A 663 10.61 -19.98 -5.98
CA SER A 663 11.12 -20.71 -7.14
C SER A 663 11.41 -22.18 -6.86
N GLU A 664 12.16 -22.94 -7.69
CA GLU A 664 12.59 -24.37 -7.64
C GLU A 664 12.14 -25.39 -6.58
N ASN A 665 11.27 -25.14 -5.63
CA ASN A 665 11.34 -25.79 -4.33
C ASN A 665 11.39 -24.77 -3.17
N THR A 666 11.75 -23.48 -3.35
CA THR A 666 12.03 -22.46 -2.30
C THR A 666 12.61 -21.09 -2.80
N ALA A 667 13.78 -20.63 -2.31
CA ALA A 667 14.80 -19.76 -2.92
C ALA A 667 16.26 -20.32 -2.73
N ARG A 668 16.96 -20.88 -3.74
CA ARG A 668 18.28 -20.26 -4.09
C ARG A 668 17.96 -18.90 -4.72
N LEU A 669 18.87 -18.12 -5.32
CA LEU A 669 18.56 -16.73 -5.74
C LEU A 669 19.04 -16.38 -7.20
N TRP A 670 18.54 -15.34 -7.90
CA TRP A 670 18.85 -14.74 -9.25
C TRP A 670 18.24 -13.28 -9.28
N ASP A 671 18.42 -12.27 -10.18
CA ASP A 671 18.01 -10.83 -9.90
C ASP A 671 17.38 -10.00 -11.00
N ALA A 672 16.41 -9.16 -10.61
CA ALA A 672 15.84 -8.01 -11.30
C ALA A 672 16.63 -7.36 -12.45
N ALA A 673 17.78 -6.73 -12.15
CA ALA A 673 18.35 -5.70 -13.03
C ALA A 673 19.62 -6.16 -13.74
N THR A 674 20.54 -6.77 -13.00
CA THR A 674 21.81 -7.30 -13.50
C THR A 674 21.78 -8.82 -13.67
N GLY A 675 20.81 -9.46 -13.03
CA GLY A 675 20.83 -10.87 -12.69
C GLY A 675 21.74 -11.29 -11.51
N VAL A 676 22.80 -10.57 -11.05
CA VAL A 676 24.07 -11.07 -10.36
C VAL A 676 24.31 -10.79 -8.81
N PRO A 677 24.65 -11.81 -7.94
CA PRO A 677 24.76 -11.89 -6.42
C PRO A 677 23.87 -11.22 -5.28
N LEU A 678 22.65 -11.75 -4.97
CA LEU A 678 21.84 -11.65 -3.72
C LEU A 678 21.07 -12.97 -3.37
N GLY A 679 21.71 -13.96 -2.69
CA GLY A 679 21.01 -14.91 -1.79
C GLY A 679 21.64 -16.25 -1.27
N GLU A 680 21.15 -16.83 -0.14
CA GLU A 680 21.75 -17.86 0.78
C GLU A 680 20.72 -18.96 1.35
N PRO A 681 21.05 -19.96 2.24
CA PRO A 681 20.35 -21.29 2.32
C PRO A 681 19.57 -21.81 3.61
N MET A 682 18.43 -22.56 3.46
CA MET A 682 17.51 -23.13 4.54
C MET A 682 16.53 -24.34 4.19
N ARG A 683 15.24 -24.36 4.66
CA ARG A 683 14.13 -25.36 4.39
C ARG A 683 12.67 -24.88 4.72
N HIS A 684 11.70 -25.08 3.80
CA HIS A 684 10.26 -25.35 4.01
C HIS A 684 9.96 -26.85 4.07
N GLU A 685 8.70 -27.30 3.94
CA GLU A 685 8.38 -28.74 3.90
C GLU A 685 7.36 -29.23 2.81
N GLY A 686 6.98 -28.50 1.74
CA GLY A 686 6.09 -29.07 0.68
C GLY A 686 5.63 -28.11 -0.42
N TRP A 687 5.68 -28.33 -1.74
CA TRP A 687 4.91 -27.59 -2.79
C TRP A 687 4.95 -26.01 -2.88
N VAL A 688 5.87 -25.33 -3.60
CA VAL A 688 6.20 -23.86 -3.45
C VAL A 688 5.42 -22.69 -4.20
N LYS A 689 4.79 -22.83 -5.36
CA LYS A 689 3.33 -22.68 -5.65
C LYS A 689 2.78 -21.43 -6.70
N SER A 690 1.89 -20.27 -6.77
CA SER A 690 1.00 -19.10 -6.01
C SER A 690 1.35 -18.15 -4.52
N ALA A 691 2.37 -17.15 -4.05
CA ALA A 691 3.36 -15.81 -4.49
C ALA A 691 2.99 -14.26 -5.42
N GLN A 692 2.12 -13.03 -5.29
CA GLN A 692 1.02 -12.08 -4.37
C GLN A 692 1.09 -11.40 -2.78
N PHE A 693 1.11 -10.07 -2.29
CA PHE A 693 1.80 -9.48 -0.97
C PHE A 693 1.11 -8.50 0.10
N SER A 694 1.77 -7.39 0.53
CA SER A 694 1.43 -6.19 1.38
C SER A 694 1.93 -4.84 0.78
N GLN A 695 2.03 -3.73 1.54
CA GLN A 695 2.42 -2.37 1.07
C GLN A 695 3.91 -2.09 0.76
N ASP A 696 4.80 -2.04 1.78
CA ASP A 696 6.07 -1.25 1.76
C ASP A 696 7.37 -2.02 2.12
N GLY A 697 7.26 -3.02 2.98
CA GLY A 697 8.39 -3.59 3.72
C GLY A 697 8.00 -4.35 4.99
N THR A 698 6.74 -4.29 5.41
CA THR A 698 6.10 -5.05 6.49
C THR A 698 6.49 -6.54 6.61
N LYS A 699 5.66 -7.45 6.04
CA LYS A 699 5.66 -8.92 6.33
C LYS A 699 5.13 -9.73 5.13
N VAL A 700 5.03 -11.07 5.21
CA VAL A 700 4.34 -11.97 4.23
C VAL A 700 3.62 -13.11 5.01
N VAL A 701 3.71 -14.35 4.55
CA VAL A 701 2.83 -15.51 4.78
C VAL A 701 3.46 -16.71 4.10
N THR A 702 3.05 -17.94 4.39
CA THR A 702 2.88 -18.96 3.37
C THR A 702 1.81 -19.94 3.83
N ALA A 703 1.47 -20.82 2.90
CA ALA A 703 0.84 -22.10 3.11
C ALA A 703 1.95 -23.20 2.93
N SER A 704 1.83 -24.47 3.39
CA SER A 704 2.70 -25.66 3.06
C SER A 704 2.44 -26.92 3.92
N GLY A 705 3.18 -28.06 3.94
CA GLY A 705 4.59 -28.46 4.28
C GLY A 705 4.79 -29.83 5.03
N ASP A 706 5.09 -29.90 6.35
CA ASP A 706 4.87 -31.06 7.29
C ASP A 706 4.03 -30.68 8.54
N ASN A 707 2.73 -30.49 8.35
CA ASN A 707 1.70 -30.24 9.37
C ASN A 707 1.82 -28.97 10.30
N THR A 708 2.23 -27.74 9.89
CA THR A 708 2.46 -26.51 10.76
C THR A 708 2.54 -25.07 10.08
N ALA A 709 3.38 -24.05 10.49
CA ALA A 709 3.30 -22.63 9.97
C ALA A 709 4.49 -21.54 10.05
N ARG A 710 5.81 -21.83 10.08
CA ARG A 710 6.98 -20.91 10.45
C ARG A 710 7.11 -19.43 9.92
N LEU A 711 7.37 -18.34 10.69
CA LEU A 711 7.82 -17.02 10.12
C LEU A 711 9.05 -17.09 9.17
N TRP A 712 9.39 -15.95 8.53
CA TRP A 712 10.34 -15.47 7.47
C TRP A 712 10.71 -13.94 7.75
N ASP A 713 11.82 -13.27 7.35
CA ASP A 713 12.09 -11.82 7.73
C ASP A 713 12.49 -10.72 6.68
N ALA A 714 13.68 -10.09 6.67
CA ALA A 714 13.93 -8.89 5.81
C ALA A 714 15.30 -8.75 5.10
N ALA A 715 15.33 -8.52 3.76
CA ALA A 715 16.49 -8.26 2.89
C ALA A 715 17.59 -9.34 2.91
N THR A 716 17.31 -10.48 3.51
CA THR A 716 18.32 -11.42 4.00
C THR A 716 17.85 -12.88 3.98
N GLY A 717 16.64 -13.12 3.49
CA GLY A 717 15.93 -14.40 3.49
C GLY A 717 15.55 -15.01 4.85
N ALA A 718 15.62 -14.27 5.96
CA ALA A 718 16.19 -14.72 7.26
C ALA A 718 15.21 -14.80 8.49
N PRO A 719 15.68 -15.01 9.76
CA PRO A 719 14.89 -15.16 11.02
C PRO A 719 14.64 -13.97 11.99
N LEU A 720 13.55 -14.09 12.79
CA LEU A 720 13.01 -13.44 14.02
C LEU A 720 12.05 -14.44 14.79
N GLY A 721 10.73 -14.18 14.89
CA GLY A 721 9.52 -15.01 14.52
C GLY A 721 9.10 -16.43 15.01
N GLU A 722 7.82 -16.79 14.71
CA GLU A 722 7.09 -18.06 15.02
C GLU A 722 5.95 -18.39 13.98
N PRO A 723 5.10 -19.44 14.15
CA PRO A 723 3.99 -19.80 13.25
C PRO A 723 2.59 -19.67 13.83
N LEU A 724 1.53 -19.67 13.01
CA LEU A 724 0.18 -19.63 13.56
C LEU A 724 -0.75 -20.76 13.12
N ARG A 725 -1.58 -21.21 14.08
CA ARG A 725 -2.26 -22.51 14.06
C ARG A 725 -3.68 -22.45 13.47
N HIS A 726 -3.80 -23.00 12.26
CA HIS A 726 -4.99 -23.75 11.83
C HIS A 726 -4.95 -25.15 12.43
N GLU A 727 -6.07 -25.88 12.43
CA GLU A 727 -6.13 -27.23 13.01
C GLU A 727 -5.81 -28.34 11.99
N ASP A 728 -5.75 -28.02 10.70
CA ASP A 728 -5.69 -28.96 9.58
C ASP A 728 -4.56 -28.65 8.58
N ARG A 729 -4.78 -27.69 7.67
CA ARG A 729 -3.94 -27.27 6.52
C ARG A 729 -4.00 -25.72 6.34
N VAL A 730 -3.62 -25.09 5.20
CA VAL A 730 -3.09 -23.68 5.26
C VAL A 730 -3.08 -22.72 4.02
N GLU A 731 -3.85 -22.88 2.92
CA GLU A 731 -3.82 -22.06 1.65
C GLU A 731 -4.49 -20.63 1.51
N SER A 732 -3.82 -19.52 1.84
CA SER A 732 -4.38 -18.13 1.82
C SER A 732 -3.36 -17.08 2.33
N ALA A 733 -3.60 -15.76 2.21
CA ALA A 733 -2.83 -14.67 2.85
C ALA A 733 -3.45 -13.22 2.77
N GLN A 734 -3.77 -12.50 3.87
CA GLN A 734 -4.49 -11.21 4.08
C GLN A 734 -3.82 -10.01 4.76
N PHE A 735 -3.57 -8.93 4.05
CA PHE A 735 -3.00 -7.67 4.48
C PHE A 735 -3.69 -6.47 3.81
N SER A 736 -4.35 -5.63 4.61
CA SER A 736 -5.24 -4.50 4.25
C SER A 736 -4.51 -3.26 3.70
N PRO A 737 -4.57 -2.06 4.31
CA PRO A 737 -3.51 -1.06 4.12
C PRO A 737 -2.91 -0.56 5.45
N ASP A 738 -3.61 -0.77 6.57
CA ASP A 738 -3.38 -0.05 7.82
C ASP A 738 -2.67 -0.87 8.89
N GLY A 739 -2.67 -2.20 8.74
CA GLY A 739 -2.10 -3.12 9.71
C GLY A 739 -2.88 -3.19 11.03
N THR A 740 -4.14 -2.73 11.11
CA THR A 740 -4.89 -2.65 12.39
C THR A 740 -6.02 -3.67 12.53
N LYS A 741 -6.69 -4.10 11.46
CA LYS A 741 -7.73 -5.16 11.50
C LYS A 741 -7.90 -5.94 10.19
N VAL A 742 -7.38 -7.15 10.14
CA VAL A 742 -7.50 -8.21 9.10
C VAL A 742 -6.89 -9.51 9.69
N VAL A 743 -6.60 -10.61 8.99
CA VAL A 743 -7.54 -11.63 8.51
C VAL A 743 -6.95 -13.02 8.11
N THR A 744 -7.05 -14.06 8.96
CA THR A 744 -7.46 -15.47 8.63
C THR A 744 -8.50 -15.80 7.57
N ALA A 745 -8.23 -16.79 6.70
CA ALA A 745 -9.27 -17.70 6.24
C ALA A 745 -8.79 -19.17 5.96
N SER A 746 -8.79 -20.07 6.98
CA SER A 746 -8.38 -21.52 7.03
C SER A 746 -9.12 -22.49 6.06
N GLY A 747 -9.15 -23.79 6.42
CA GLY A 747 -9.98 -24.94 6.04
C GLY A 747 -10.51 -25.77 7.24
N ASP A 748 -10.06 -25.59 8.51
CA ASP A 748 -10.68 -26.08 9.79
C ASP A 748 -12.02 -25.52 10.45
N ASN A 749 -12.95 -24.82 9.77
CA ASN A 749 -14.34 -24.38 10.13
C ASN A 749 -14.76 -22.90 10.46
N THR A 750 -14.12 -21.76 10.04
CA THR A 750 -14.57 -20.33 10.29
C THR A 750 -13.78 -18.98 9.91
N ALA A 751 -14.12 -18.03 8.99
CA ALA A 751 -13.18 -16.90 8.56
C ALA A 751 -12.91 -15.70 9.50
N ARG A 752 -11.74 -14.97 9.50
CA ARG A 752 -11.01 -14.38 10.68
C ARG A 752 -10.34 -12.95 10.84
N LEU A 753 -9.43 -12.76 11.85
CA LEU A 753 -8.48 -11.62 12.14
C LEU A 753 -7.22 -12.00 13.00
N TRP A 754 -6.10 -11.23 13.06
CA TRP A 754 -5.02 -11.31 14.10
C TRP A 754 -4.26 -9.93 14.28
N ASP A 755 -3.22 -9.77 15.14
CA ASP A 755 -2.49 -8.49 15.43
C ASP A 755 -1.19 -8.21 14.62
N ALA A 756 -0.24 -7.32 15.05
CA ALA A 756 1.22 -7.38 14.82
C ALA A 756 2.16 -6.39 15.58
N GLU A 757 2.41 -6.60 16.87
CA GLU A 757 3.81 -6.63 17.38
C GLU A 757 4.39 -8.07 17.23
N THR A 758 3.55 -9.08 16.93
CA THR A 758 3.32 -10.07 18.01
C THR A 758 3.05 -11.52 17.67
N GLY A 759 2.55 -11.87 16.49
CA GLY A 759 1.96 -13.19 16.26
C GLY A 759 0.75 -13.56 17.13
N ALA A 760 -0.10 -12.59 17.48
CA ALA A 760 -1.11 -12.72 18.51
C ALA A 760 -2.57 -12.45 18.05
N PRO A 761 -3.53 -12.86 18.88
CA PRO A 761 -4.97 -12.54 18.80
C PRO A 761 -5.44 -11.07 18.68
N LEU A 762 -6.43 -10.79 17.81
CA LEU A 762 -7.24 -9.53 17.73
C LEU A 762 -8.79 -9.63 17.82
N GLY A 763 -9.42 -10.81 17.71
CA GLY A 763 -10.88 -10.86 17.54
C GLY A 763 -11.56 -12.18 17.88
N GLU A 764 -12.76 -12.34 17.34
CA GLU A 764 -13.49 -13.61 17.25
C GLU A 764 -13.71 -14.01 15.76
N PRO A 765 -14.33 -15.15 15.47
CA PRO A 765 -14.48 -15.75 14.16
C PRO A 765 -15.75 -15.50 13.37
N LEU A 766 -15.49 -15.04 12.19
CA LEU A 766 -16.37 -14.60 11.15
C LEU A 766 -16.66 -15.78 10.21
N ARG A 767 -16.73 -17.00 10.80
CA ARG A 767 -17.31 -18.33 10.42
C ARG A 767 -17.38 -18.70 8.92
N HIS A 768 -17.83 -19.89 8.47
CA HIS A 768 -18.05 -20.23 7.04
C HIS A 768 -18.77 -21.57 6.82
N GLU A 769 -18.64 -22.19 5.66
CA GLU A 769 -19.15 -23.53 5.35
C GLU A 769 -18.14 -24.45 4.63
N GLY A 770 -17.03 -23.94 4.05
CA GLY A 770 -16.18 -24.77 3.19
C GLY A 770 -14.96 -24.07 2.56
N TRP A 771 -14.51 -24.58 1.41
CA TRP A 771 -13.93 -23.87 0.24
C TRP A 771 -13.08 -22.49 0.40
N VAL A 772 -11.73 -22.36 0.61
CA VAL A 772 -10.86 -21.12 0.70
C VAL A 772 -9.43 -21.05 0.00
N TRP A 773 -9.09 -20.04 -0.86
CA TRP A 773 -8.00 -20.07 -1.93
C TRP A 773 -7.35 -18.69 -2.24
N SER A 774 -8.10 -17.56 -2.20
CA SER A 774 -7.91 -16.42 -3.14
C SER A 774 -7.96 -15.03 -2.48
N ALA A 775 -7.03 -14.08 -2.79
CA ALA A 775 -6.33 -13.12 -1.87
C ALA A 775 -6.51 -11.54 -1.89
N GLN A 776 -5.92 -10.80 -2.85
CA GLN A 776 -5.89 -9.32 -3.16
C GLN A 776 -6.53 -8.14 -2.33
N PHE A 777 -5.90 -6.95 -2.45
CA PHE A 777 -6.08 -5.60 -1.84
C PHE A 777 -5.19 -4.59 -2.64
N SER A 778 -5.27 -3.25 -2.68
CA SER A 778 -6.22 -2.20 -2.26
C SER A 778 -6.30 -1.70 -0.78
N GLN A 779 -7.12 -0.67 -0.50
CA GLN A 779 -6.66 0.68 -0.10
C GLN A 779 -6.97 1.36 1.29
N ASP A 780 -8.16 1.34 1.95
CA ASP A 780 -8.47 2.24 3.12
C ASP A 780 -8.40 1.68 4.58
N GLY A 781 -8.83 0.45 4.85
CA GLY A 781 -9.02 -0.13 6.19
C GLY A 781 -10.38 -0.81 6.51
N THR A 782 -11.52 -0.44 5.88
CA THR A 782 -12.91 -0.55 6.41
C THR A 782 -14.04 -1.40 5.71
N LYS A 783 -13.83 -2.27 4.70
CA LYS A 783 -14.91 -3.10 4.03
C LYS A 783 -14.37 -4.51 3.59
N VAL A 784 -15.15 -5.57 3.22
CA VAL A 784 -14.68 -6.83 2.52
C VAL A 784 -15.77 -7.57 1.66
N VAL A 785 -15.39 -8.47 0.73
CA VAL A 785 -16.08 -9.70 0.27
C VAL A 785 -15.15 -10.88 -0.10
N THR A 786 -15.72 -12.09 -0.03
CA THR A 786 -15.63 -13.25 -0.95
C THR A 786 -16.83 -14.18 -0.63
N ALA A 787 -16.74 -15.47 -0.23
CA ALA A 787 -17.94 -16.37 -0.24
C ALA A 787 -18.35 -17.69 0.65
N SER A 788 -17.62 -18.70 1.26
CA SER A 788 -17.97 -20.23 1.23
C SER A 788 -17.05 -21.53 0.50
N LEU A 789 -17.00 -22.33 -0.75
CA LEU A 789 -17.67 -22.71 -2.23
C LEU A 789 -19.19 -23.16 -2.80
N ASP A 790 -20.45 -22.59 -2.60
CA ASP A 790 -21.85 -23.14 -2.38
C ASP A 790 -22.96 -22.96 -3.43
N ASN A 791 -23.62 -21.81 -3.67
CA ASN A 791 -24.50 -21.11 -2.72
C ASN A 791 -24.16 -19.63 -2.45
N THR A 792 -24.10 -19.21 -1.17
CA THR A 792 -23.56 -17.94 -0.65
C THR A 792 -22.41 -17.35 -1.44
N ALA A 793 -22.34 -16.03 -1.35
CA ALA A 793 -21.10 -15.38 -1.10
C ALA A 793 -21.23 -14.58 0.17
N ARG A 794 -20.71 -15.08 1.29
CA ARG A 794 -21.02 -14.46 2.57
C ARG A 794 -20.44 -13.01 2.65
N LEU A 795 -20.64 -12.32 3.74
CA LEU A 795 -20.20 -10.94 3.94
C LEU A 795 -20.15 -10.77 5.44
N TRP A 796 -19.12 -10.12 5.97
CA TRP A 796 -18.91 -9.95 7.41
C TRP A 796 -18.77 -8.37 7.80
N ASP A 797 -18.08 -7.86 8.86
CA ASP A 797 -17.68 -6.42 9.22
C ASP A 797 -16.74 -6.17 10.49
N THR A 798 -15.91 -5.10 10.63
CA THR A 798 -14.85 -4.94 11.70
C THR A 798 -14.97 -3.66 12.55
N GLY A 799 -13.85 -2.97 12.81
CA GLY A 799 -13.65 -1.97 13.84
C GLY A 799 -13.14 -0.64 13.27
N LEU A 800 -13.62 0.47 13.86
CA LEU A 800 -13.25 1.81 13.44
C LEU A 800 -11.81 2.16 13.82
N VAL A 801 -11.04 2.65 12.85
CA VAL A 801 -9.83 3.44 13.11
C VAL A 801 -10.24 4.86 13.48
N ILE A 802 -10.43 5.10 14.78
CA ILE A 802 -10.74 6.44 15.30
C ILE A 802 -9.47 7.29 15.25
N GLN A 803 -9.46 8.30 14.38
CA GLN A 803 -8.24 9.05 14.04
C GLN A 803 -7.94 10.22 14.99
N ASP A 804 -8.94 10.83 15.63
CA ASP A 804 -8.71 11.92 16.57
C ASP A 804 -8.42 11.42 17.99
N ASN A 805 -7.60 12.18 18.71
CA ASN A 805 -6.99 11.73 19.96
C ASN A 805 -7.40 12.61 21.14
N LYS A 806 -8.72 12.74 21.32
CA LYS A 806 -9.31 13.31 22.53
C LYS A 806 -9.38 12.19 23.58
N ASP A 807 -9.08 12.50 24.84
CA ASP A 807 -9.02 11.57 26.01
C ASP A 807 -10.30 10.75 26.32
N LEU A 808 -11.31 10.82 25.45
CA LEU A 808 -12.67 10.34 25.65
C LEU A 808 -12.80 8.82 25.53
N LEU A 809 -12.00 8.14 24.70
CA LEU A 809 -12.05 6.68 24.55
C LEU A 809 -11.56 5.92 25.80
N PRO A 810 -10.40 6.26 26.42
CA PRO A 810 -10.03 5.72 27.73
C PRO A 810 -11.10 5.98 28.80
N VAL A 811 -11.69 7.18 28.83
CA VAL A 811 -12.76 7.49 29.80
C VAL A 811 -14.01 6.64 29.54
N LEU A 812 -14.45 6.44 28.29
CA LEU A 812 -15.56 5.51 27.99
C LEU A 812 -15.21 4.08 28.43
N ALA A 813 -14.00 3.60 28.14
CA ALA A 813 -13.56 2.26 28.51
C ALA A 813 -13.56 2.03 30.03
N GLU A 814 -13.07 3.00 30.81
CA GLU A 814 -13.05 2.93 32.27
C GLU A 814 -14.46 3.06 32.88
N VAL A 815 -15.31 3.91 32.29
CA VAL A 815 -16.71 4.08 32.69
C VAL A 815 -17.52 2.80 32.40
N ILE A 816 -17.37 2.19 31.23
CA ILE A 816 -18.12 0.97 30.83
C ILE A 816 -17.54 -0.28 31.49
N GLY A 817 -16.21 -0.41 31.57
CA GLY A 817 -15.54 -1.50 32.29
C GLY A 817 -15.67 -1.39 33.82
N GLY A 818 -16.01 -0.20 34.34
CA GLY A 818 -16.11 0.09 35.77
C GLY A 818 -14.78 0.06 36.51
N ARG A 819 -13.65 0.08 35.78
CA ARG A 819 -12.29 -0.13 36.28
C ARG A 819 -11.33 0.86 35.61
N GLN A 820 -10.41 1.41 36.41
CA GLN A 820 -9.29 2.22 35.93
C GLN A 820 -7.99 1.75 36.61
N LEU A 821 -6.85 2.15 36.06
CA LEU A 821 -5.54 2.01 36.71
C LEU A 821 -5.17 3.33 37.39
N ASN A 822 -4.56 3.27 38.57
CA ASN A 822 -4.05 4.44 39.28
C ASN A 822 -2.58 4.76 38.90
N GLU A 823 -2.02 5.85 39.41
CA GLU A 823 -0.64 6.31 39.12
C GLU A 823 0.47 5.29 39.45
N LEU A 824 0.16 4.22 40.20
CA LEU A 824 1.09 3.14 40.55
C LEU A 824 0.86 1.85 39.71
N GLY A 825 -0.03 1.88 38.72
CA GLY A 825 -0.36 0.71 37.89
C GLY A 825 -1.22 -0.34 38.58
N ALA A 826 -1.97 0.03 39.64
CA ALA A 826 -2.90 -0.88 40.31
C ALA A 826 -4.36 -0.60 39.92
N ILE A 827 -5.13 -1.66 39.70
CA ILE A 827 -6.52 -1.59 39.22
C ILE A 827 -7.47 -1.21 40.37
N GLU A 828 -8.26 -0.16 40.16
CA GLU A 828 -9.30 0.30 41.07
C GLU A 828 -10.67 0.43 40.37
N SER A 829 -11.74 0.67 41.14
CA SER A 829 -13.09 0.88 40.58
C SER A 829 -13.30 2.34 40.16
N PHE A 830 -13.90 2.55 38.99
CA PHE A 830 -14.19 3.89 38.47
C PHE A 830 -15.28 4.59 39.30
N LYS A 831 -15.12 5.91 39.51
CA LYS A 831 -16.04 6.72 40.35
C LYS A 831 -16.91 7.63 39.47
N ASP A 832 -18.19 7.73 39.82
CA ASP A 832 -19.22 8.51 39.09
C ASP A 832 -19.35 8.19 37.59
N GLN A 833 -19.65 6.91 37.28
CA GLN A 833 -19.95 6.45 35.93
C GLN A 833 -21.10 7.27 35.28
N ILE A 834 -22.16 7.58 36.02
CA ILE A 834 -23.37 8.23 35.48
C ILE A 834 -23.13 9.72 35.20
N GLY A 835 -22.40 10.44 36.06
CA GLY A 835 -22.00 11.81 35.80
C GLY A 835 -21.12 11.91 34.55
N GLN A 836 -20.11 11.04 34.44
CA GLN A 836 -19.23 11.01 33.26
C GLN A 836 -19.96 10.57 31.98
N LEU A 837 -20.89 9.61 32.03
CA LEU A 837 -21.75 9.25 30.90
C LEU A 837 -22.57 10.44 30.38
N ASN A 838 -23.12 11.25 31.28
CA ASN A 838 -23.88 12.44 30.92
C ASN A 838 -23.01 13.61 30.43
N GLU A 839 -21.77 13.70 30.91
CA GLU A 839 -20.82 14.71 30.47
C GLU A 839 -20.23 14.36 29.08
N LEU A 840 -19.85 13.10 28.86
CA LEU A 840 -19.54 12.56 27.54
C LEU A 840 -20.69 12.84 26.54
N ARG A 841 -21.93 12.49 26.90
CA ARG A 841 -23.11 12.76 26.05
C ARG A 841 -23.26 14.25 25.69
N LYS A 842 -22.99 15.17 26.62
CA LYS A 842 -23.02 16.62 26.36
C LYS A 842 -21.90 17.05 25.40
N GLN A 843 -20.67 16.62 25.66
CA GLN A 843 -19.50 16.98 24.85
C GLN A 843 -19.65 16.49 23.40
N THR A 844 -20.29 15.33 23.19
CA THR A 844 -20.44 14.72 21.86
C THR A 844 -21.78 15.03 21.16
N THR A 845 -22.69 15.81 21.77
CA THR A 845 -24.03 16.06 21.22
C THR A 845 -24.02 16.63 19.80
N ASN A 846 -23.03 17.48 19.49
CA ASN A 846 -22.91 18.16 18.19
C ASN A 846 -21.91 17.48 17.23
N ALA A 847 -21.29 16.36 17.61
CA ALA A 847 -20.27 15.70 16.79
C ALA A 847 -20.88 15.08 15.52
N PRO A 848 -20.33 15.32 14.32
CA PRO A 848 -20.87 14.80 13.07
C PRO A 848 -20.79 13.27 13.04
N LEU A 849 -21.93 12.59 12.86
CA LEU A 849 -21.99 11.11 12.84
C LEU A 849 -21.29 10.50 11.62
N GLU A 850 -20.85 11.32 10.67
CA GLU A 850 -20.18 10.94 9.41
C GLU A 850 -18.64 10.97 9.52
N GLU A 851 -18.06 11.45 10.63
CA GLU A 851 -16.60 11.51 10.82
C GLU A 851 -16.10 10.43 11.80
N PRO A 852 -14.93 9.78 11.57
CA PRO A 852 -14.37 8.73 12.44
C PRO A 852 -13.68 9.31 13.69
N THR A 853 -14.42 10.10 14.48
CA THR A 853 -13.92 10.72 15.72
C THR A 853 -14.38 9.97 16.98
N ALA A 854 -13.63 10.12 18.06
CA ALA A 854 -13.99 9.63 19.39
C ALA A 854 -15.33 10.22 19.85
N GLU A 855 -15.59 11.49 19.52
CA GLU A 855 -16.86 12.13 19.83
C GLU A 855 -18.02 11.49 19.04
N SER A 856 -17.84 11.21 17.76
CA SER A 856 -18.83 10.56 16.89
C SER A 856 -19.11 9.11 17.30
N PHE A 857 -18.06 8.33 17.64
CA PHE A 857 -18.22 6.97 18.18
C PHE A 857 -18.97 6.98 19.51
N ILE A 858 -18.62 7.88 20.44
CA ILE A 858 -19.30 8.01 21.74
C ILE A 858 -20.74 8.50 21.54
N ARG A 859 -21.00 9.41 20.59
CA ARG A 859 -22.36 9.81 20.21
C ARG A 859 -23.16 8.57 19.75
N TRP A 860 -22.65 7.78 18.80
CA TRP A 860 -23.29 6.56 18.32
C TRP A 860 -23.49 5.49 19.42
N PHE A 861 -22.51 5.32 20.30
CA PHE A 861 -22.57 4.34 21.39
C PHE A 861 -23.66 4.70 22.42
N LEU A 862 -23.89 6.00 22.63
CA LEU A 862 -24.87 6.57 23.55
C LEU A 862 -26.22 6.93 22.92
N SER A 863 -26.35 6.81 21.58
CA SER A 863 -27.60 6.90 20.83
C SER A 863 -28.49 5.66 21.05
N ASP A 864 -29.79 5.82 20.75
CA ASP A 864 -30.75 4.72 20.83
C ASP A 864 -30.38 3.60 19.83
N PRO A 865 -30.24 2.32 20.26
CA PRO A 865 -29.98 1.20 19.38
C PRO A 865 -30.98 1.00 18.24
N TRP A 866 -32.22 1.47 18.41
CA TRP A 866 -33.32 1.19 17.49
C TRP A 866 -33.46 2.22 16.36
N ASP A 867 -32.98 3.46 16.53
CA ASP A 867 -33.09 4.53 15.52
C ASP A 867 -31.73 5.02 14.98
N ARG A 868 -30.61 4.41 15.42
CA ARG A 868 -29.25 4.80 15.01
C ARG A 868 -28.79 4.08 13.73
N PRO A 869 -27.76 4.62 13.04
CA PRO A 869 -26.91 3.86 12.13
C PRO A 869 -26.50 2.47 12.63
N ILE A 870 -26.57 1.46 11.76
CA ILE A 870 -26.15 0.08 12.10
C ILE A 870 -24.69 0.03 12.62
N SER A 871 -23.82 0.87 12.08
CA SER A 871 -22.45 1.11 12.55
C SER A 871 -22.18 2.63 12.64
N PRO A 872 -21.16 3.09 13.39
CA PRO A 872 -20.86 4.52 13.50
C PRO A 872 -20.37 5.22 12.22
N LEU A 873 -20.21 4.50 11.09
CA LEU A 873 -19.84 5.05 9.77
C LEU A 873 -20.92 4.79 8.71
N SER A 874 -22.08 4.25 9.10
CA SER A 874 -23.14 3.89 8.17
C SER A 874 -24.14 5.02 7.99
N GLU A 875 -24.47 5.36 6.75
CA GLU A 875 -25.66 6.18 6.44
C GLU A 875 -26.97 5.37 6.59
N LEU A 876 -26.89 4.03 6.56
CA LEU A 876 -28.03 3.14 6.74
C LEU A 876 -28.39 3.05 8.23
N THR A 877 -29.60 3.48 8.60
CA THR A 877 -30.14 3.26 9.95
C THR A 877 -30.63 1.82 10.11
N VAL A 878 -30.76 1.34 11.36
CA VAL A 878 -31.40 0.05 11.63
C VAL A 878 -32.80 -0.05 10.98
N PRO A 879 -33.67 0.99 11.05
CA PRO A 879 -34.91 1.07 10.28
C PRO A 879 -34.78 0.84 8.76
N ASP A 880 -33.83 1.51 8.11
CA ASP A 880 -33.67 1.44 6.65
C ASP A 880 -33.15 0.06 6.22
N TYR A 881 -32.23 -0.53 7.00
CA TYR A 881 -31.76 -1.90 6.80
C TYR A 881 -32.92 -2.90 6.89
N ILE A 882 -33.74 -2.80 7.94
CA ILE A 882 -34.90 -3.68 8.14
C ILE A 882 -35.87 -3.59 6.94
N HIS A 883 -36.08 -2.40 6.38
CA HIS A 883 -36.86 -2.24 5.15
C HIS A 883 -36.19 -2.84 3.92
N GLN A 884 -34.89 -2.59 3.66
CA GLN A 884 -34.14 -3.20 2.55
C GLN A 884 -34.18 -4.75 2.61
N GLN A 885 -34.07 -5.34 3.81
CA GLN A 885 -34.14 -6.77 4.01
C GLN A 885 -35.55 -7.35 3.77
N ILE A 886 -36.60 -6.67 4.22
CA ILE A 886 -37.99 -7.10 4.02
C ILE A 886 -38.38 -7.00 2.53
N ASP A 887 -38.04 -5.90 1.86
CA ASP A 887 -38.33 -5.70 0.43
C ASP A 887 -37.59 -6.70 -0.47
N ALA A 888 -36.44 -7.22 -0.02
CA ALA A 888 -35.71 -8.32 -0.65
C ALA A 888 -36.14 -9.73 -0.19
N GLY A 889 -37.24 -9.83 0.56
CA GLY A 889 -37.91 -11.09 0.92
C GLY A 889 -37.29 -11.87 2.09
N ARG A 890 -36.64 -11.21 3.07
CA ARG A 890 -35.86 -11.87 4.14
C ARG A 890 -36.36 -11.58 5.56
N ARG A 891 -37.67 -11.42 5.72
CA ARG A 891 -38.31 -11.03 7.01
C ARG A 891 -37.90 -11.91 8.21
N ASP A 892 -37.95 -13.23 8.06
CA ASP A 892 -37.66 -14.21 9.14
C ASP A 892 -36.25 -14.05 9.76
N GLN A 893 -35.31 -13.58 8.95
CA GLN A 893 -33.92 -13.37 9.32
C GLN A 893 -33.73 -12.05 10.04
N VAL A 894 -34.38 -10.98 9.56
CA VAL A 894 -34.47 -9.70 10.27
C VAL A 894 -35.15 -9.85 11.63
N GLU A 895 -36.13 -10.75 11.73
CA GLU A 895 -36.80 -11.11 12.99
C GLU A 895 -35.88 -11.92 13.94
N GLN A 896 -34.83 -12.59 13.44
CA GLN A 896 -33.75 -13.15 14.28
C GLN A 896 -32.68 -12.10 14.65
N GLU A 897 -32.40 -11.14 13.77
CA GLU A 897 -31.40 -10.10 13.97
C GLU A 897 -31.86 -8.99 14.92
N PHE A 898 -33.10 -8.52 14.77
CA PHE A 898 -33.66 -7.39 15.52
C PHE A 898 -35.00 -7.77 16.18
N PRO A 899 -35.07 -8.83 17.00
CA PRO A 899 -36.32 -9.49 17.43
C PRO A 899 -37.34 -8.60 18.17
N ASP A 900 -36.93 -7.42 18.65
CA ASP A 900 -37.77 -6.47 19.38
C ASP A 900 -38.04 -5.15 18.62
N HIS A 901 -37.65 -5.04 17.34
CA HIS A 901 -37.69 -3.77 16.60
C HIS A 901 -39.11 -3.21 16.40
N PRO A 902 -39.34 -1.90 16.61
CA PRO A 902 -40.67 -1.29 16.45
C PRO A 902 -41.32 -1.49 15.07
N LEU A 903 -40.55 -1.45 13.98
CA LEU A 903 -41.06 -1.66 12.61
C LEU A 903 -41.64 -3.07 12.39
N LEU A 904 -40.92 -4.11 12.85
CA LEU A 904 -41.37 -5.50 12.76
C LEU A 904 -42.70 -5.69 13.52
N ARG A 905 -42.87 -4.96 14.64
CA ARG A 905 -44.13 -4.95 15.41
C ARG A 905 -45.27 -4.15 14.75
N GLN A 906 -45.00 -3.11 13.95
CA GLN A 906 -46.05 -2.28 13.34
C GLN A 906 -46.69 -2.91 12.09
N GLN A 907 -45.96 -3.69 11.29
CA GLN A 907 -46.55 -4.39 10.13
C GLN A 907 -47.44 -5.58 10.56
N HIS A 908 -47.16 -6.21 11.71
CA HIS A 908 -48.04 -7.20 12.36
C HIS A 908 -49.44 -6.68 12.79
N ALA A 909 -49.74 -5.39 12.56
CA ALA A 909 -51.07 -4.80 12.77
C ALA A 909 -51.74 -4.33 11.46
N LYS A 910 -51.17 -4.67 10.31
CA LYS A 910 -51.70 -4.40 8.96
C LYS A 910 -51.85 -5.66 8.10
N ASP A 911 -51.01 -6.67 8.35
CA ASP A 911 -51.23 -8.07 7.95
C ASP A 911 -52.27 -8.74 8.88
#